data_AF-A0A158NNW2-F1
#
_entry.id   AF-A0A158NNW2-F1
#
_cell.length_a   1.000
_cell.length_b   1.000
_cell.length_c   1.000
_cell.angle_alpha   90.00
_cell.angle_beta   90.00
_cell.angle_gamma   90.00
#
_symmetry.space_group_name_H-M   'P 1'
#
loop_
_entity.id
_entity.type
_entity.pdbx_description
1 polymer ?
#
loop_
_entity_poly.entity_id
_entity_poly.type
_entity_poly.pdbx_seq_one_letter_code
_entity_poly.pdbx_strand_id
1 'polypeptide(L)'
;MCLAGGTRALLLLALVLCQRAGCVDGKNDNYQMSDICKKYFLRDLYRKIDGAVLTSQNERDLDCAITFQTHSILQRFMLRFDQLQLDCNDHLYIYDGAHAVGSYKADLSCRNTKQTVGAIYTRTNFVTLKYVTDGWGTSSNGFRLVITAVKDPKHTCKDFRCTQNEFCIETDLLCDGVNHCGDGSDEATSTLCANSEASTILGMQTTWFAIALVFLILSMGGLVTAAVLCFCRQRVPTPRHPHNAHNAQSHPPVSFPWIPSSSRLVQYVPLFYHGVSPVSIDQSLQQPVPTRQSLGIIRRHTFARYHGQGGASDGSKMTTTNQAGCSPTWRICTILLLVCKFAAANTQTFVVSNTVDDQIGKDFFVGPCLVNTNQTCPDEEVTFFLFTKHNPEEGQQLFVNDTSSNLADTNFITALPTKIIVHGYNSDMQLSYLVDVKNEYLKRASYNIIAIDWHRLAIAPCYPIAVHNVPHVGDCLAQLVDRLRDYGAKDIHVIGFSLGAHVPAFAANVLRPYKLTRITGLDPAMPLFITVNKDEKLDSSDAEFVDVLHTNAFIQGKIEPSGHIDFYMNGGVNQPGCWEHGNPFGCNHHRATEYFSESINSKVGFWGWPCPGFVAYLLGLCPPRFPAVLMGEDVNRKYRGFYLVKTKAHSPYAEGMFTVEDFYQQNLYQ
;
A
#
# COMPACT_ATOMS: atom_id res chain seq x y z
N MET A 1 -28.18 -37.72 12.89
CA MET A 1 -27.40 -36.71 13.66
C MET A 1 -26.19 -36.30 12.84
N CYS A 2 -25.60 -35.14 13.15
CA CYS A 2 -24.69 -34.33 12.31
C CYS A 2 -25.38 -33.53 11.18
N LEU A 3 -24.86 -32.32 10.94
CA LEU A 3 -25.28 -31.32 9.92
C LEU A 3 -26.69 -30.69 10.07
N ALA A 4 -26.96 -30.10 11.25
CA ALA A 4 -28.06 -29.14 11.44
C ALA A 4 -27.69 -27.86 12.22
N GLY A 5 -26.41 -27.68 12.59
CA GLY A 5 -25.96 -26.58 13.47
C GLY A 5 -25.32 -25.38 12.77
N GLY A 6 -24.75 -25.54 11.56
CA GLY A 6 -23.89 -24.52 10.95
C GLY A 6 -24.62 -23.32 10.31
N THR A 7 -25.85 -23.50 9.85
CA THR A 7 -26.56 -22.49 9.03
C THR A 7 -27.22 -21.38 9.83
N ARG A 8 -27.54 -21.58 11.11
CA ARG A 8 -28.13 -20.54 11.97
C ARG A 8 -27.10 -19.54 12.50
N ALA A 9 -25.88 -19.97 12.79
CA ALA A 9 -24.83 -19.08 13.27
C ALA A 9 -24.38 -18.05 12.20
N LEU A 10 -24.20 -18.50 10.95
CA LEU A 10 -23.83 -17.63 9.83
C LEU A 10 -24.91 -16.59 9.47
N LEU A 11 -26.20 -16.95 9.54
CA LEU A 11 -27.29 -15.99 9.31
C LEU A 11 -27.39 -14.92 10.41
N LEU A 12 -27.18 -15.31 11.67
CA LEU A 12 -27.18 -14.37 12.80
C LEU A 12 -25.97 -13.44 12.76
N LEU A 13 -24.78 -13.93 12.37
CA LEU A 13 -23.60 -13.09 12.19
C LEU A 13 -23.81 -12.05 11.07
N ALA A 14 -24.43 -12.45 9.95
CA ALA A 14 -24.75 -11.54 8.86
C ALA A 14 -25.78 -10.46 9.25
N LEU A 15 -26.81 -10.83 10.03
CA LEU A 15 -27.81 -9.87 10.53
C LEU A 15 -27.26 -8.89 11.57
N VAL A 16 -26.33 -9.33 12.44
CA VAL A 16 -25.64 -8.45 13.40
C VAL A 16 -24.67 -7.49 12.69
N LEU A 17 -23.97 -7.95 11.64
CA LEU A 17 -23.12 -7.08 10.82
C LEU A 17 -23.94 -6.05 10.01
N CYS A 18 -25.16 -6.41 9.60
CA CYS A 18 -26.04 -5.49 8.87
C CYS A 18 -26.67 -4.38 9.74
N GLN A 19 -26.55 -4.44 11.07
CA GLN A 19 -27.01 -3.39 11.99
C GLN A 19 -25.90 -2.39 12.40
N ARG A 20 -24.70 -2.47 11.83
CA ARG A 20 -23.61 -1.50 12.10
C ARG A 20 -22.92 -0.90 10.86
N ALA A 21 -23.45 -1.13 9.65
CA ALA A 21 -23.04 -0.42 8.44
C ALA A 21 -23.97 0.77 8.13
N GLY A 22 -24.19 1.62 9.13
CA GLY A 22 -25.00 2.83 9.03
C GLY A 22 -24.14 4.09 8.95
N CYS A 23 -23.41 4.26 7.85
CA CYS A 23 -22.90 5.56 7.41
C CYS A 23 -22.59 5.50 5.92
N VAL A 24 -23.35 6.24 5.12
CA VAL A 24 -22.89 6.68 3.79
C VAL A 24 -22.01 7.89 4.07
N ASP A 25 -20.71 7.71 3.90
CA ASP A 25 -19.69 8.73 4.09
C ASP A 25 -19.15 9.13 2.70
N GLY A 26 -18.99 10.41 2.35
CA GLY A 26 -19.30 11.63 3.11
C GLY A 26 -19.99 12.68 2.25
N LYS A 27 -19.82 13.96 2.61
CA LYS A 27 -20.13 15.12 1.77
C LYS A 27 -19.51 16.44 2.24
N ASN A 28 -19.16 16.55 3.53
CA ASN A 28 -18.42 17.71 4.06
C ASN A 28 -17.72 17.37 5.38
N ASP A 29 -16.48 17.83 5.56
CA ASP A 29 -15.69 17.62 6.78
C ASP A 29 -16.17 18.56 7.90
N ASN A 30 -16.92 18.02 8.86
CA ASN A 30 -17.41 18.78 10.01
C ASN A 30 -16.46 18.67 11.21
N TYR A 31 -15.91 19.80 11.64
CA TYR A 31 -14.93 19.90 12.72
C TYR A 31 -15.44 20.75 13.89
N GLN A 32 -15.23 20.28 15.12
CA GLN A 32 -15.42 21.05 16.35
C GLN A 32 -14.06 21.51 16.90
N MET A 33 -14.00 22.75 17.36
CA MET A 33 -12.78 23.37 17.87
C MET A 33 -12.23 22.61 19.09
N SER A 34 -13.08 22.27 20.06
CA SER A 34 -12.73 21.45 21.23
C SER A 34 -12.10 20.11 20.86
N ASP A 35 -12.61 19.42 19.85
CA ASP A 35 -12.16 18.08 19.48
C ASP A 35 -10.80 18.08 18.77
N ILE A 36 -10.53 19.10 17.95
CA ILE A 36 -9.20 19.27 17.34
C ILE A 36 -8.17 19.71 18.39
N CYS A 37 -8.53 20.66 19.25
CA CYS A 37 -7.57 21.36 20.09
C CYS A 37 -7.22 20.65 21.40
N LYS A 38 -8.07 19.75 21.92
CA LYS A 38 -7.78 18.98 23.14
C LYS A 38 -6.79 17.82 22.93
N LYS A 39 -6.48 17.46 21.69
CA LYS A 39 -5.55 16.37 21.35
C LYS A 39 -4.18 16.97 21.00
N TYR A 40 -3.25 16.95 21.95
CA TYR A 40 -1.87 17.47 21.78
C TYR A 40 -1.17 16.95 20.50
N PHE A 41 -1.41 15.70 20.10
CA PHE A 41 -0.85 15.08 18.89
C PHE A 41 -1.42 15.64 17.56
N LEU A 42 -2.56 16.34 17.59
CA LEU A 42 -3.28 16.82 16.39
C LEU A 42 -3.05 18.31 16.08
N ARG A 43 -2.26 19.01 16.90
CA ARG A 43 -1.95 20.44 16.74
C ARG A 43 -1.00 20.71 15.56
N ASP A 44 -0.09 19.78 15.29
CA ASP A 44 1.02 19.98 14.33
C ASP A 44 0.85 19.19 13.01
N LEU A 45 -0.32 18.57 12.77
CA LEU A 45 -0.59 17.77 11.57
C LEU A 45 -1.36 18.58 10.50
N TYR A 46 -0.76 18.72 9.32
CA TYR A 46 -1.41 19.31 8.14
C TYR A 46 -2.62 18.47 7.68
N ARG A 47 -3.80 19.07 7.62
CA ARG A 47 -5.02 18.41 7.12
C ARG A 47 -5.30 18.80 5.68
N LYS A 48 -5.37 17.83 4.78
CA LYS A 48 -5.81 18.07 3.40
C LYS A 48 -7.33 18.08 3.34
N ILE A 49 -7.92 19.16 2.83
CA ILE A 49 -9.38 19.35 2.72
C ILE A 49 -9.73 20.07 1.40
N ASP A 50 -10.87 19.71 0.81
CA ASP A 50 -11.50 20.46 -0.29
C ASP A 50 -12.64 21.34 0.20
N GLY A 51 -13.43 20.85 1.16
CA GLY A 51 -14.43 21.63 1.89
C GLY A 51 -14.52 21.16 3.33
N ALA A 52 -14.63 22.12 4.26
CA ALA A 52 -14.80 21.82 5.68
C ALA A 52 -15.60 22.90 6.41
N VAL A 53 -16.26 22.50 7.50
CA VAL A 53 -16.97 23.40 8.40
C VAL A 53 -16.37 23.30 9.81
N LEU A 54 -15.70 24.36 10.25
CA LEU A 54 -15.15 24.48 11.59
C LEU A 54 -16.12 25.24 12.50
N THR A 55 -16.54 24.61 13.59
CA THR A 55 -17.48 25.17 14.57
C THR A 55 -16.81 25.33 15.93
N SER A 56 -17.12 26.44 16.62
CA SER A 56 -16.68 26.76 17.99
C SER A 56 -17.90 27.19 18.81
N GLN A 57 -18.04 26.66 20.04
CA GLN A 57 -19.16 26.93 20.94
C GLN A 57 -18.66 27.09 22.39
N ASN A 58 -18.46 28.33 22.83
CA ASN A 58 -18.07 28.68 24.22
C ASN A 58 -16.83 27.91 24.73
N GLU A 59 -15.78 27.86 23.92
CA GLU A 59 -14.48 27.28 24.30
C GLU A 59 -13.73 28.23 25.27
N ARG A 60 -13.09 27.68 26.30
CA ARG A 60 -12.42 28.46 27.37
C ARG A 60 -10.99 28.00 27.58
N ASP A 61 -10.12 28.94 27.96
CA ASP A 61 -8.69 28.74 28.24
C ASP A 61 -7.96 27.97 27.12
N LEU A 62 -8.30 28.25 25.86
CA LEU A 62 -7.82 27.51 24.70
C LEU A 62 -6.68 28.28 24.00
N ASP A 63 -5.51 27.67 23.82
CA ASP A 63 -4.50 28.13 22.84
C ASP A 63 -4.23 27.01 21.82
N CYS A 64 -4.71 27.20 20.61
CA CYS A 64 -4.71 26.19 19.57
C CYS A 64 -4.37 26.78 18.19
N ALA A 65 -3.44 26.14 17.49
CA ALA A 65 -3.18 26.37 16.07
C ALA A 65 -3.60 25.14 15.26
N ILE A 66 -4.18 25.36 14.08
CA ILE A 66 -4.66 24.31 13.16
C ILE A 66 -4.29 24.72 11.74
N THR A 67 -3.56 23.86 11.02
CA THR A 67 -3.19 24.11 9.62
C THR A 67 -3.95 23.18 8.66
N PHE A 68 -4.56 23.79 7.65
CA PHE A 68 -5.19 23.12 6.52
C PHE A 68 -4.38 23.34 5.23
N GLN A 69 -4.44 22.36 4.33
CA GLN A 69 -3.78 22.33 3.03
C GLN A 69 -4.82 21.94 1.96
N THR A 70 -4.77 22.51 0.76
CA THR A 70 -5.58 22.04 -0.37
C THR A 70 -4.96 20.81 -1.03
N HIS A 71 -5.75 19.97 -1.70
CA HIS A 71 -5.21 18.79 -2.40
C HIS A 71 -4.31 19.12 -3.59
N SER A 72 -4.46 20.30 -4.20
CA SER A 72 -3.59 20.82 -5.25
C SER A 72 -2.97 22.17 -4.87
N ILE A 73 -1.72 22.39 -5.28
CA ILE A 73 -1.02 23.68 -5.18
C ILE A 73 -1.64 24.78 -6.05
N LEU A 74 -2.52 24.42 -7.00
CA LEU A 74 -3.28 25.35 -7.84
C LEU A 74 -4.63 25.77 -7.21
N GLN A 75 -4.97 25.20 -6.04
CA GLN A 75 -6.08 25.65 -5.21
C GLN A 75 -5.57 26.62 -4.13
N ARG A 76 -6.47 27.50 -3.69
CA ARG A 76 -6.29 28.36 -2.51
C ARG A 76 -7.57 28.34 -1.69
N PHE A 77 -7.52 28.76 -0.43
CA PHE A 77 -8.69 28.72 0.44
C PHE A 77 -9.53 29.99 0.35
N MET A 78 -10.85 29.82 0.28
CA MET A 78 -11.85 30.80 0.66
C MET A 78 -12.38 30.45 2.06
N LEU A 79 -12.39 31.44 2.95
CA LEU A 79 -12.86 31.34 4.33
C LEU A 79 -14.05 32.26 4.52
N ARG A 80 -15.18 31.72 4.98
CA ARG A 80 -16.44 32.44 5.15
C ARG A 80 -17.08 32.11 6.49
N PHE A 81 -17.43 33.13 7.27
CA PHE A 81 -18.16 32.93 8.51
C PHE A 81 -19.67 32.89 8.25
N ASP A 82 -20.32 31.80 8.67
CA ASP A 82 -21.78 31.73 8.73
C ASP A 82 -22.34 32.34 10.01
N GLN A 83 -21.60 32.18 11.10
CA GLN A 83 -21.82 32.82 12.39
C GLN A 83 -20.45 33.27 12.92
N LEU A 84 -20.37 34.47 13.48
CA LEU A 84 -19.17 35.00 14.12
C LEU A 84 -19.61 35.91 15.28
N GLN A 85 -19.35 35.46 16.50
CA GLN A 85 -19.62 36.20 17.74
C GLN A 85 -18.56 35.81 18.78
N LEU A 86 -17.42 36.51 18.77
CA LEU A 86 -16.32 36.28 19.70
C LEU A 86 -16.42 37.18 20.93
N ASP A 87 -15.79 36.79 22.03
CA ASP A 87 -15.54 37.73 23.13
C ASP A 87 -14.54 38.82 22.71
N CYS A 88 -14.39 39.86 23.52
CA CYS A 88 -13.43 40.94 23.27
C CYS A 88 -11.99 40.56 23.65
N ASN A 89 -11.83 39.55 24.51
CA ASN A 89 -10.53 38.97 24.88
C ASN A 89 -10.19 37.73 24.04
N ASP A 90 -11.17 37.14 23.34
CA ASP A 90 -10.97 36.03 22.41
C ASP A 90 -10.44 36.55 21.07
N HIS A 91 -9.40 35.90 20.55
CA HIS A 91 -8.78 36.25 19.28
C HIS A 91 -8.69 35.04 18.34
N LEU A 92 -9.22 35.21 17.12
CA LEU A 92 -9.03 34.28 16.01
C LEU A 92 -8.10 34.92 14.96
N TYR A 93 -6.85 34.47 14.94
CA TYR A 93 -5.84 34.86 13.96
C TYR A 93 -5.86 33.93 12.75
N ILE A 94 -5.78 34.52 11.56
CA ILE A 94 -5.77 33.79 10.27
C ILE A 94 -4.46 34.08 9.55
N TYR A 95 -3.65 33.07 9.27
CA TYR A 95 -2.37 33.17 8.58
C TYR A 95 -2.42 32.57 7.17
N ASP A 96 -1.85 33.29 6.20
CA ASP A 96 -1.76 32.91 4.77
C ASP A 96 -0.51 32.05 4.52
N GLY A 97 -0.45 30.87 5.14
CA GLY A 97 0.70 29.97 5.10
C GLY A 97 0.57 28.78 6.04
N ALA A 98 1.59 27.91 6.05
CA ALA A 98 1.58 26.63 6.77
C ALA A 98 1.86 26.72 8.29
N HIS A 99 2.26 27.89 8.80
CA HIS A 99 2.65 28.08 10.20
C HIS A 99 2.04 29.37 10.79
N ALA A 100 1.75 29.37 12.10
CA ALA A 100 1.28 30.53 12.85
C ALA A 100 2.42 31.49 13.26
N VAL A 101 3.28 31.85 12.30
CA VAL A 101 4.49 32.67 12.52
C VAL A 101 4.52 33.84 11.54
N GLY A 102 4.80 35.04 12.04
CA GLY A 102 4.87 36.27 11.24
C GLY A 102 3.57 37.08 11.25
N SER A 103 3.30 37.83 10.17
CA SER A 103 2.12 38.68 10.05
C SER A 103 0.86 37.86 9.71
N TYR A 104 -0.17 38.01 10.54
CA TYR A 104 -1.50 37.47 10.25
C TYR A 104 -2.19 38.26 9.14
N LYS A 105 -3.07 37.58 8.38
CA LYS A 105 -3.92 38.17 7.34
C LYS A 105 -5.17 38.82 7.93
N ALA A 106 -5.70 38.25 9.02
CA ALA A 106 -6.80 38.81 9.80
C ALA A 106 -6.63 38.45 11.28
N ASP A 107 -7.11 39.35 12.13
CA ASP A 107 -7.26 39.20 13.58
C ASP A 107 -8.71 39.59 13.88
N LEU A 108 -9.47 38.63 14.42
CA LEU A 108 -10.90 38.75 14.65
C LEU A 108 -11.18 38.64 16.14
N SER A 109 -11.96 39.59 16.65
CA SER A 109 -12.44 39.71 18.04
C SER A 109 -13.89 40.19 18.05
N CYS A 110 -14.47 40.50 19.22
CA CYS A 110 -15.83 41.05 19.36
C CYS A 110 -16.18 42.27 18.46
N ARG A 111 -15.17 43.01 17.96
CA ARG A 111 -15.37 44.16 17.06
C ARG A 111 -15.76 43.75 15.64
N ASN A 112 -15.59 42.48 15.29
CA ASN A 112 -15.79 41.93 13.96
C ASN A 112 -17.07 41.10 13.90
N THR A 113 -18.01 41.51 13.04
CA THR A 113 -19.21 40.73 12.70
C THR A 113 -19.08 40.10 11.31
N LYS A 114 -19.89 39.08 11.01
CA LYS A 114 -19.99 38.42 9.68
C LYS A 114 -20.02 39.43 8.53
N GLN A 115 -20.78 40.52 8.68
CA GLN A 115 -20.97 41.56 7.67
C GLN A 115 -19.72 42.44 7.46
N THR A 116 -18.89 42.62 8.50
CA THR A 116 -17.65 43.40 8.42
C THR A 116 -16.45 42.61 7.89
N VAL A 117 -16.44 41.28 8.08
CA VAL A 117 -15.32 40.42 7.69
C VAL A 117 -15.44 39.94 6.24
N GLY A 118 -16.65 39.60 5.80
CA GLY A 118 -16.88 39.07 4.46
C GLY A 118 -16.21 37.70 4.23
N ALA A 119 -15.83 37.44 2.97
CA ALA A 119 -15.06 36.25 2.59
C ALA A 119 -13.56 36.59 2.50
N ILE A 120 -12.72 35.83 3.19
CA ILE A 120 -11.26 35.98 3.19
C ILE A 120 -10.68 34.93 2.24
N TYR A 121 -9.77 35.34 1.37
CA TYR A 121 -9.10 34.44 0.43
C TYR A 121 -7.60 34.33 0.75
N THR A 122 -7.02 33.14 0.77
CA THR A 122 -5.55 32.96 0.83
C THR A 122 -4.91 33.22 -0.53
N ARG A 123 -3.59 33.41 -0.51
CA ARG A 123 -2.72 33.41 -1.70
C ARG A 123 -1.99 32.08 -1.85
N THR A 124 -1.71 31.41 -0.74
CA THR A 124 -1.07 30.10 -0.72
C THR A 124 -2.11 28.97 -0.65
N ASN A 125 -1.65 27.75 -0.94
CA ASN A 125 -2.40 26.50 -0.84
C ASN A 125 -2.53 25.98 0.62
N PHE A 126 -2.15 26.81 1.60
CA PHE A 126 -2.20 26.53 3.04
C PHE A 126 -2.96 27.65 3.76
N VAL A 127 -3.61 27.30 4.87
CA VAL A 127 -4.11 28.29 5.83
C VAL A 127 -3.88 27.78 7.25
N THR A 128 -3.36 28.64 8.12
CA THR A 128 -3.23 28.33 9.55
C THR A 128 -4.18 29.23 10.33
N LEU A 129 -5.03 28.62 11.15
CA LEU A 129 -5.92 29.31 12.08
C LEU A 129 -5.34 29.16 13.49
N LYS A 130 -5.14 30.27 14.20
CA LYS A 130 -4.80 30.25 15.63
C LYS A 130 -5.95 30.87 16.42
N TYR A 131 -6.58 30.07 17.29
CA TYR A 131 -7.64 30.53 18.18
C TYR A 131 -7.13 30.56 19.62
N VAL A 132 -7.27 31.72 20.26
CA VAL A 132 -6.86 31.98 21.64
C VAL A 132 -8.07 32.50 22.40
N THR A 133 -8.47 31.82 23.49
CA THR A 133 -9.58 32.24 24.36
C THR A 133 -9.14 32.38 25.81
N ASP A 134 -9.87 33.18 26.58
CA ASP A 134 -9.67 33.30 28.03
C ASP A 134 -10.66 32.39 28.82
N GLY A 135 -10.64 32.48 30.15
CA GLY A 135 -11.50 31.68 31.03
C GLY A 135 -12.97 32.13 31.09
N TRP A 136 -13.33 33.22 30.41
CA TRP A 136 -14.66 33.80 30.37
C TRP A 136 -15.34 33.51 29.04
N GLY A 137 -16.66 33.28 29.07
CA GLY A 137 -17.40 33.00 27.85
C GLY A 137 -18.87 32.73 28.10
N THR A 138 -19.72 33.22 27.20
CA THR A 138 -21.17 32.97 27.20
C THR A 138 -21.53 31.85 26.23
N SER A 139 -22.69 31.21 26.41
CA SER A 139 -23.20 30.20 25.46
C SER A 139 -23.51 30.75 24.06
N SER A 140 -23.47 32.07 23.87
CA SER A 140 -23.55 32.73 22.56
C SER A 140 -22.18 33.06 21.93
N ASN A 141 -21.08 32.89 22.67
CA ASN A 141 -19.74 33.08 22.12
C ASN A 141 -19.37 31.87 21.26
N GLY A 142 -18.90 32.10 20.03
CA GLY A 142 -18.56 31.06 19.09
C GLY A 142 -18.60 31.51 17.63
N PHE A 143 -18.28 30.59 16.73
CA PHE A 143 -18.34 30.83 15.30
C PHE A 143 -18.59 29.54 14.51
N ARG A 144 -19.15 29.70 13.30
CA ARG A 144 -19.23 28.67 12.27
C ARG A 144 -18.50 29.19 11.04
N LEU A 145 -17.39 28.56 10.70
CA LEU A 145 -16.49 28.94 9.62
C LEU A 145 -16.51 27.86 8.54
N VAL A 146 -16.96 28.23 7.34
CA VAL A 146 -16.87 27.41 6.13
C VAL A 146 -15.53 27.69 5.45
N ILE A 147 -14.78 26.64 5.14
CA ILE A 147 -13.49 26.68 4.47
C ILE A 147 -13.65 25.89 3.16
N THR A 148 -13.38 26.53 2.02
CA THR A 148 -13.52 25.92 0.68
C THR A 148 -12.21 26.06 -0.09
N ALA A 149 -11.71 24.98 -0.69
CA ALA A 149 -10.63 25.00 -1.65
C ALA A 149 -11.16 25.45 -3.03
N VAL A 150 -10.75 26.63 -3.48
CA VAL A 150 -11.19 27.23 -4.74
C VAL A 150 -10.06 27.25 -5.78
N LYS A 151 -10.41 26.98 -7.04
CA LYS A 151 -9.52 27.06 -8.22
C LYS A 151 -9.79 28.36 -8.99
N ASP A 152 -8.73 29.05 -9.40
CA ASP A 152 -8.84 30.28 -10.19
C ASP A 152 -9.28 30.01 -11.64
N PRO A 153 -10.13 30.87 -12.26
CA PRO A 153 -10.72 30.64 -13.59
C PRO A 153 -9.71 30.61 -14.76
N LYS A 154 -8.43 30.86 -14.50
CA LYS A 154 -7.34 30.74 -15.47
C LYS A 154 -6.90 29.29 -15.71
N HIS A 155 -7.31 28.37 -14.83
CA HIS A 155 -7.05 26.94 -14.96
C HIS A 155 -8.29 26.20 -15.48
N THR A 156 -8.09 25.06 -16.13
CA THR A 156 -9.17 24.26 -16.71
C THR A 156 -10.12 23.75 -15.63
N CYS A 157 -11.30 24.37 -15.55
CA CYS A 157 -12.38 23.97 -14.66
C CYS A 157 -13.08 22.72 -15.22
N LYS A 158 -12.67 21.53 -14.74
CA LYS A 158 -13.39 20.26 -14.97
C LYS A 158 -14.56 20.08 -13.99
N ASP A 159 -14.50 20.81 -12.88
CA ASP A 159 -15.38 20.70 -11.72
C ASP A 159 -16.49 21.77 -11.76
N PHE A 160 -17.23 21.98 -10.67
CA PHE A 160 -18.35 22.93 -10.69
C PHE A 160 -17.89 24.39 -10.57
N ARG A 161 -18.51 25.27 -11.35
CA ARG A 161 -18.17 26.70 -11.40
C ARG A 161 -19.24 27.55 -10.70
N CYS A 162 -18.85 28.28 -9.66
CA CYS A 162 -19.73 29.19 -8.95
C CYS A 162 -20.15 30.36 -9.85
N THR A 163 -21.42 30.78 -9.78
CA THR A 163 -22.00 31.67 -10.80
C THR A 163 -21.57 33.13 -10.66
N GLN A 164 -21.40 33.61 -9.43
CA GLN A 164 -21.08 35.02 -9.16
C GLN A 164 -19.58 35.31 -9.17
N ASN A 165 -18.76 34.36 -8.68
CA ASN A 165 -17.33 34.57 -8.43
C ASN A 165 -16.41 33.91 -9.47
N GLU A 166 -16.95 33.17 -10.44
CA GLU A 166 -16.24 32.47 -11.54
C GLU A 166 -15.21 31.39 -11.14
N PHE A 167 -14.87 31.27 -9.85
CA PHE A 167 -14.03 30.20 -9.29
C PHE A 167 -14.70 28.82 -9.38
N CYS A 168 -13.87 27.78 -9.29
CA CYS A 168 -14.34 26.40 -9.32
C CYS A 168 -14.09 25.66 -8.01
N ILE A 169 -15.08 24.85 -7.62
CA ILE A 169 -15.10 23.97 -6.45
C ILE A 169 -15.26 22.52 -6.89
N GLU A 170 -14.91 21.57 -6.01
CA GLU A 170 -15.09 20.14 -6.28
C GLU A 170 -16.56 19.75 -6.39
N THR A 171 -16.86 18.71 -7.17
CA THR A 171 -18.23 18.20 -7.39
C THR A 171 -18.86 17.56 -6.17
N ASP A 172 -18.04 17.16 -5.19
CA ASP A 172 -18.49 16.42 -4.02
C ASP A 172 -19.06 17.39 -2.95
N LEU A 173 -18.73 18.69 -3.06
CA LEU A 173 -19.27 19.81 -2.30
C LEU A 173 -20.57 20.39 -2.88
N LEU A 174 -21.31 19.62 -3.68
CA LEU A 174 -22.57 20.04 -4.30
C LEU A 174 -23.76 19.34 -3.65
N CYS A 175 -24.84 20.09 -3.42
CA CYS A 175 -26.07 19.59 -2.83
C CYS A 175 -25.79 18.91 -1.47
N ASP A 176 -24.95 19.53 -0.64
CA ASP A 176 -24.51 19.04 0.68
C ASP A 176 -25.16 19.82 1.85
N GLY A 177 -25.88 20.90 1.55
CA GLY A 177 -26.49 21.81 2.52
C GLY A 177 -25.57 22.92 3.02
N VAL A 178 -24.36 23.08 2.47
CA VAL A 178 -23.38 24.10 2.84
C VAL A 178 -23.01 24.96 1.64
N ASN A 179 -23.20 26.28 1.76
CA ASN A 179 -22.93 27.24 0.70
C ASN A 179 -21.42 27.54 0.59
N HIS A 180 -20.72 26.65 -0.11
CA HIS A 180 -19.31 26.71 -0.48
C HIS A 180 -19.00 27.74 -1.57
N CYS A 181 -19.94 28.06 -2.46
CA CYS A 181 -19.77 29.04 -3.54
C CYS A 181 -19.90 30.51 -3.10
N GLY A 182 -20.40 30.77 -1.89
CA GLY A 182 -20.73 32.12 -1.40
C GLY A 182 -22.14 32.57 -1.80
N ASP A 183 -22.49 32.34 -3.07
CA ASP A 183 -23.75 32.74 -3.72
C ASP A 183 -24.90 31.71 -3.58
N GLY A 184 -24.61 30.47 -3.20
CA GLY A 184 -25.58 29.38 -3.06
C GLY A 184 -25.89 28.62 -4.35
N SER A 185 -25.09 28.79 -5.42
CA SER A 185 -25.34 28.15 -6.73
C SER A 185 -25.04 26.64 -6.74
N ASP A 186 -24.15 26.21 -5.86
CA ASP A 186 -23.88 24.82 -5.47
C ASP A 186 -25.15 24.10 -4.99
N GLU A 187 -25.99 24.78 -4.22
CA GLU A 187 -27.24 24.25 -3.67
C GLU A 187 -28.48 24.54 -4.54
N ALA A 188 -28.44 25.59 -5.38
CA ALA A 188 -29.61 26.05 -6.14
C ALA A 188 -29.86 25.30 -7.47
N THR A 189 -28.90 24.49 -7.95
CA THR A 189 -28.98 23.89 -9.29
C THR A 189 -29.85 22.63 -9.31
N SER A 190 -31.16 22.83 -9.48
CA SER A 190 -32.20 21.79 -9.41
C SER A 190 -32.04 20.61 -10.38
N THR A 191 -31.22 20.71 -11.43
CA THR A 191 -30.91 19.59 -12.35
C THR A 191 -29.74 18.72 -11.88
N LEU A 192 -28.87 19.23 -10.99
CA LEU A 192 -27.79 18.47 -10.34
C LEU A 192 -28.26 17.91 -8.98
N CYS A 193 -29.07 18.68 -8.24
CA CYS A 193 -29.65 18.24 -6.97
C CYS A 193 -30.94 17.40 -7.14
N ALA A 194 -31.39 17.14 -8.37
CA ALA A 194 -32.51 16.22 -8.63
C ALA A 194 -32.07 14.75 -8.56
N ASN A 195 -32.58 14.06 -7.54
CA ASN A 195 -32.63 12.60 -7.37
C ASN A 195 -31.32 11.89 -6.99
N SER A 196 -31.00 11.92 -5.69
CA SER A 196 -30.34 10.78 -5.03
C SER A 196 -31.32 9.67 -4.59
N GLU A 197 -32.60 9.73 -5.00
CA GLU A 197 -33.52 8.59 -4.93
C GLU A 197 -33.22 7.58 -6.04
N ALA A 198 -32.05 6.95 -5.94
CA ALA A 198 -31.59 5.90 -6.84
C ALA A 198 -32.35 4.57 -6.62
N SER A 199 -33.60 4.54 -7.08
CA SER A 199 -34.40 3.34 -7.42
C SER A 199 -34.25 2.14 -6.47
N THR A 200 -34.74 2.24 -5.23
CA THR A 200 -34.85 1.07 -4.35
C THR A 200 -35.89 0.07 -4.87
N ILE A 201 -35.47 -1.15 -5.22
CA ILE A 201 -36.39 -2.27 -5.45
C ILE A 201 -36.42 -3.10 -4.16
N LEU A 202 -37.61 -3.26 -3.57
CA LEU A 202 -37.80 -3.95 -2.28
C LEU A 202 -36.90 -3.41 -1.15
N GLY A 203 -36.70 -2.09 -1.11
CA GLY A 203 -35.94 -1.42 -0.04
C GLY A 203 -34.41 -1.57 -0.14
N MET A 204 -33.88 -2.09 -1.24
CA MET A 204 -32.44 -2.26 -1.44
C MET A 204 -31.99 -1.55 -2.73
N GLN A 205 -30.78 -0.98 -2.71
CA GLN A 205 -30.16 -0.34 -3.88
C GLN A 205 -30.07 -1.33 -5.06
N THR A 206 -30.28 -0.86 -6.30
CA THR A 206 -30.28 -1.69 -7.51
C THR A 206 -29.00 -2.51 -7.70
N THR A 207 -27.84 -1.95 -7.34
CA THR A 207 -26.52 -2.60 -7.36
C THR A 207 -26.49 -3.85 -6.47
N TRP A 208 -26.93 -3.72 -5.22
CA TRP A 208 -27.02 -4.82 -4.26
C TRP A 208 -28.07 -5.85 -4.65
N PHE A 209 -29.21 -5.42 -5.21
CA PHE A 209 -30.24 -6.34 -5.68
C PHE A 209 -29.74 -7.23 -6.83
N ALA A 210 -28.99 -6.67 -7.78
CA ALA A 210 -28.36 -7.42 -8.87
C ALA A 210 -27.34 -8.44 -8.34
N ILE A 211 -26.49 -8.05 -7.38
CA ILE A 211 -25.51 -8.95 -6.74
C ILE A 211 -26.23 -10.11 -6.02
N ALA A 212 -27.26 -9.81 -5.23
CA ALA A 212 -28.05 -10.83 -4.52
C ALA A 212 -28.69 -11.83 -5.49
N LEU A 213 -29.25 -11.36 -6.61
CA LEU A 213 -29.85 -12.20 -7.63
C LEU A 213 -28.82 -13.16 -8.27
N VAL A 214 -27.61 -12.69 -8.57
CA VAL A 214 -26.52 -13.51 -9.11
C VAL A 214 -26.08 -14.59 -8.13
N PHE A 215 -25.91 -14.26 -6.84
CA PHE A 215 -25.60 -15.26 -5.80
C PHE A 215 -26.71 -16.31 -5.64
N LEU A 216 -27.98 -15.91 -5.78
CA LEU A 216 -29.12 -16.83 -5.72
C LEU A 216 -29.11 -17.80 -6.91
N ILE A 217 -28.84 -17.31 -8.12
CA ILE A 217 -28.71 -18.14 -9.34
C ILE A 217 -27.54 -19.12 -9.22
N LEU A 218 -26.38 -18.67 -8.72
CA LEU A 218 -25.21 -19.52 -8.51
C LEU A 218 -25.44 -20.60 -7.45
N SER A 219 -26.11 -20.28 -6.33
CA SER A 219 -26.43 -21.26 -5.29
C SER A 219 -27.42 -22.32 -5.78
N MET A 220 -28.42 -21.94 -6.58
CA MET A 220 -29.36 -22.86 -7.22
C MET A 220 -28.65 -23.76 -8.25
N GLY A 221 -27.70 -23.22 -9.03
CA GLY A 221 -26.85 -24.02 -9.93
C GLY A 221 -26.00 -25.05 -9.19
N GLY A 222 -25.43 -24.67 -8.05
CA GLY A 222 -24.70 -25.57 -7.13
C GLY A 222 -25.58 -26.69 -6.56
N LEU A 223 -26.82 -26.37 -6.16
CA LEU A 223 -27.77 -27.37 -5.65
C LEU A 223 -28.23 -28.36 -6.74
N VAL A 224 -28.50 -27.88 -7.96
CA VAL A 224 -28.87 -28.74 -9.09
C VAL A 224 -27.71 -29.66 -9.49
N THR A 225 -26.48 -29.15 -9.57
CA THR A 225 -25.31 -29.98 -9.88
C THR A 225 -25.01 -31.02 -8.79
N ALA A 226 -25.15 -30.66 -7.51
CA ALA A 226 -25.07 -31.63 -6.41
C ALA A 226 -26.17 -32.71 -6.47
N ALA A 227 -27.40 -32.34 -6.80
CA ALA A 227 -28.51 -33.28 -6.95
C ALA A 227 -28.29 -34.27 -8.11
N VAL A 228 -27.79 -33.80 -9.26
CA VAL A 228 -27.44 -34.64 -10.41
C VAL A 228 -26.31 -35.62 -10.05
N LEU A 229 -25.26 -35.16 -9.35
CA LEU A 229 -24.16 -36.03 -8.90
C LEU A 229 -24.62 -37.10 -7.89
N CYS A 230 -25.58 -36.78 -7.02
CA CYS A 230 -26.22 -37.76 -6.13
C CYS A 230 -27.06 -38.79 -6.90
N PHE A 231 -27.88 -38.37 -7.86
CA PHE A 231 -28.70 -39.28 -8.68
C PHE A 231 -27.85 -40.21 -9.56
N CYS A 232 -26.75 -39.71 -10.14
CA CYS A 232 -25.83 -40.53 -10.92
C CYS A 232 -25.09 -41.60 -10.07
N ARG A 233 -24.91 -41.37 -8.76
CA ARG A 233 -24.30 -42.35 -7.84
C ARG A 233 -25.25 -43.48 -7.39
N GLN A 234 -26.56 -43.34 -7.56
CA GLN A 234 -27.53 -44.36 -7.13
C GLN A 234 -27.76 -45.50 -8.15
N ARG A 235 -27.15 -45.46 -9.34
CA ARG A 235 -27.24 -46.55 -10.33
C ARG A 235 -25.98 -47.42 -10.35
N VAL A 236 -25.79 -48.19 -9.29
CA VAL A 236 -24.97 -49.41 -9.29
C VAL A 236 -25.88 -50.60 -8.97
N PRO A 237 -26.16 -51.52 -9.91
CA PRO A 237 -27.04 -52.66 -9.66
C PRO A 237 -26.29 -53.76 -8.88
N THR A 238 -26.78 -54.11 -7.70
CA THR A 238 -26.31 -55.26 -6.92
C THR A 238 -27.08 -56.55 -7.26
N PRO A 239 -26.49 -57.75 -7.05
CA PRO A 239 -27.04 -58.99 -7.57
C PRO A 239 -28.19 -59.56 -6.71
N ARG A 240 -29.11 -60.30 -7.33
CA ARG A 240 -30.14 -61.08 -6.62
C ARG A 240 -29.56 -62.42 -6.15
N HIS A 241 -29.76 -62.76 -4.87
CA HIS A 241 -29.52 -64.12 -4.36
C HIS A 241 -30.60 -65.10 -4.85
N PRO A 242 -30.27 -66.40 -5.04
CA PRO A 242 -31.21 -67.43 -5.50
C PRO A 242 -31.91 -68.18 -4.36
N HIS A 243 -33.06 -68.79 -4.66
CA HIS A 243 -33.68 -69.81 -3.83
C HIS A 243 -33.66 -71.18 -4.55
N ASN A 244 -33.13 -72.18 -3.84
CA ASN A 244 -33.34 -73.64 -3.91
C ASN A 244 -33.63 -74.33 -5.25
N ALA A 245 -32.70 -75.20 -5.66
CA ALA A 245 -32.99 -76.48 -6.31
C ALA A 245 -31.98 -77.56 -5.86
N HIS A 246 -32.42 -78.81 -5.75
CA HIS A 246 -31.61 -79.94 -5.28
C HIS A 246 -30.61 -80.44 -6.34
N ASN A 247 -29.38 -80.83 -5.96
CA ASN A 247 -28.95 -82.24 -6.07
C ASN A 247 -27.57 -82.60 -5.46
N ALA A 248 -27.52 -83.83 -4.93
CA ALA A 248 -26.46 -84.85 -4.94
C ALA A 248 -24.94 -84.53 -4.91
N GLN A 249 -24.30 -85.22 -3.94
CA GLN A 249 -23.06 -86.04 -4.04
C GLN A 249 -21.63 -85.42 -3.95
N SER A 250 -21.05 -85.69 -2.78
CA SER A 250 -19.64 -85.98 -2.42
C SER A 250 -18.60 -86.29 -3.52
N HIS A 251 -17.35 -85.82 -3.31
CA HIS A 251 -16.13 -86.66 -3.08
C HIS A 251 -14.88 -85.78 -2.68
N PRO A 252 -13.73 -86.34 -2.23
CA PRO A 252 -12.86 -85.74 -1.18
C PRO A 252 -11.50 -85.13 -1.68
N PRO A 253 -10.61 -84.59 -0.79
CA PRO A 253 -9.55 -83.62 -1.16
C PRO A 253 -8.12 -84.19 -1.25
N VAL A 254 -7.16 -83.38 -1.77
CA VAL A 254 -5.71 -83.67 -1.69
C VAL A 254 -4.84 -82.40 -1.50
N SER A 255 -3.90 -82.46 -0.52
CA SER A 255 -2.59 -81.76 -0.41
C SER A 255 -2.42 -80.24 -0.59
N PHE A 256 -2.38 -79.49 0.53
CA PHE A 256 -1.20 -78.85 1.18
C PHE A 256 0.20 -78.85 0.46
N PRO A 257 1.23 -78.03 0.86
CA PRO A 257 1.21 -76.69 1.53
C PRO A 257 2.44 -75.72 1.31
N TRP A 258 2.41 -74.54 1.98
CA TRP A 258 3.48 -73.88 2.80
C TRP A 258 4.63 -72.96 2.21
N ILE A 259 4.58 -71.65 2.60
CA ILE A 259 5.66 -70.64 2.98
C ILE A 259 6.79 -70.33 1.92
N PRO A 260 7.70 -69.32 2.06
CA PRO A 260 7.73 -68.07 2.87
C PRO A 260 7.86 -66.72 2.13
N SER A 261 7.72 -65.65 2.93
CA SER A 261 8.33 -64.34 2.71
C SER A 261 9.85 -64.33 2.97
N SER A 262 10.59 -63.41 2.34
CA SER A 262 11.70 -62.70 3.04
C SER A 262 12.17 -61.48 2.25
N SER A 263 12.56 -60.44 2.99
CA SER A 263 13.50 -59.41 2.54
C SER A 263 14.92 -59.83 2.91
N ARG A 264 15.94 -59.40 2.14
CA ARG A 264 17.22 -58.84 2.68
C ARG A 264 18.33 -58.58 1.64
N LEU A 265 19.10 -57.51 1.92
CA LEU A 265 20.56 -57.35 1.75
C LEU A 265 21.18 -57.26 0.30
N VAL A 266 22.32 -56.59 0.04
CA VAL A 266 23.00 -55.42 0.67
C VAL A 266 24.23 -54.92 -0.16
N GLN A 267 24.63 -53.65 0.08
CA GLN A 267 26.02 -53.08 0.07
C GLN A 267 26.91 -52.81 -1.19
N TYR A 268 27.56 -51.64 -1.05
CA TYR A 268 28.95 -51.21 -1.34
C TYR A 268 29.47 -50.73 -2.72
N VAL A 269 30.20 -49.61 -2.61
CA VAL A 269 31.00 -48.74 -3.54
C VAL A 269 32.42 -49.36 -3.79
N PRO A 270 33.47 -48.69 -4.36
CA PRO A 270 33.64 -47.51 -5.27
C PRO A 270 34.68 -47.69 -6.43
N LEU A 271 34.92 -46.64 -7.26
CA LEU A 271 36.24 -45.98 -7.59
C LEU A 271 36.44 -45.46 -9.05
N PHE A 272 36.68 -44.13 -9.16
CA PHE A 272 37.66 -43.35 -9.99
C PHE A 272 38.08 -43.74 -11.44
N TYR A 273 38.18 -42.75 -12.35
CA TYR A 273 39.47 -42.11 -12.74
C TYR A 273 39.32 -40.79 -13.58
N HIS A 274 40.42 -40.03 -13.68
CA HIS A 274 40.63 -38.73 -14.39
C HIS A 274 40.39 -38.79 -15.93
N GLY A 275 40.34 -37.73 -16.74
CA GLY A 275 40.56 -36.26 -16.61
C GLY A 275 41.19 -35.67 -17.91
N VAL A 276 41.53 -34.37 -17.94
CA VAL A 276 42.33 -33.62 -18.97
C VAL A 276 41.59 -32.92 -20.15
N SER A 277 41.74 -31.59 -20.20
CA SER A 277 41.75 -30.69 -21.40
C SER A 277 43.23 -30.29 -21.67
N PRO A 278 43.69 -29.62 -22.78
CA PRO A 278 43.08 -28.44 -23.44
C PRO A 278 43.45 -28.19 -24.95
N VAL A 279 43.31 -26.92 -25.39
CA VAL A 279 44.01 -26.19 -26.50
C VAL A 279 43.17 -25.79 -27.74
N SER A 280 43.44 -24.55 -28.17
CA SER A 280 42.83 -23.66 -29.16
C SER A 280 43.37 -23.76 -30.59
N ILE A 281 42.59 -23.31 -31.59
CA ILE A 281 43.09 -22.62 -32.80
C ILE A 281 42.21 -21.39 -33.09
N ASP A 282 42.84 -20.35 -33.63
CA ASP A 282 42.33 -18.98 -33.88
C ASP A 282 42.18 -18.72 -35.40
N GLN A 283 41.36 -17.73 -35.79
CA GLN A 283 41.65 -16.67 -36.77
C GLN A 283 40.42 -16.04 -37.46
N SER A 284 40.60 -14.75 -37.74
CA SER A 284 39.64 -13.76 -38.24
C SER A 284 39.75 -13.49 -39.75
N LEU A 285 38.70 -12.93 -40.39
CA LEU A 285 38.69 -11.61 -41.06
C LEU A 285 37.58 -11.41 -42.13
N GLN A 286 37.29 -10.12 -42.38
CA GLN A 286 36.76 -9.49 -43.62
C GLN A 286 35.25 -9.45 -43.96
N GLN A 287 34.68 -8.26 -43.72
CA GLN A 287 33.71 -7.54 -44.57
C GLN A 287 34.32 -7.19 -45.97
N PRO A 288 33.56 -6.91 -47.06
CA PRO A 288 32.66 -5.74 -47.16
C PRO A 288 31.39 -5.77 -48.06
N VAL A 289 30.60 -4.70 -47.93
CA VAL A 289 29.43 -4.20 -48.71
C VAL A 289 29.91 -3.63 -50.07
N PRO A 290 29.21 -3.70 -51.26
CA PRO A 290 27.94 -2.97 -51.60
C PRO A 290 27.05 -3.65 -52.70
N THR A 291 26.05 -3.08 -53.43
CA THR A 291 25.42 -1.73 -53.59
C THR A 291 24.00 -1.82 -54.22
N ARG A 292 23.06 -0.88 -53.92
CA ARG A 292 21.97 -0.32 -54.80
C ARG A 292 20.88 -1.27 -55.40
N GLN A 293 19.68 -0.86 -55.86
CA GLN A 293 18.89 0.39 -56.05
C GLN A 293 17.38 -0.02 -55.94
N SER A 294 16.46 0.59 -55.16
CA SER A 294 15.79 1.91 -55.23
C SER A 294 14.65 2.07 -56.27
N LEU A 295 13.58 2.80 -55.88
CA LEU A 295 12.36 3.22 -56.64
C LEU A 295 11.25 2.15 -56.78
N GLY A 296 9.95 2.48 -56.73
CA GLY A 296 9.33 3.79 -56.44
C GLY A 296 7.80 3.80 -56.61
N ILE A 297 7.09 4.13 -55.53
CA ILE A 297 5.76 4.78 -55.37
C ILE A 297 4.94 5.08 -56.66
N ILE A 298 3.65 4.67 -56.70
CA ILE A 298 2.47 5.55 -56.94
C ILE A 298 1.11 4.80 -56.76
N ARG A 299 0.09 5.57 -56.36
CA ARG A 299 -1.28 5.15 -55.96
C ARG A 299 -2.27 4.94 -57.12
N ARG A 300 -3.40 4.28 -56.77
CA ARG A 300 -4.83 4.74 -56.84
C ARG A 300 -5.83 4.07 -57.83
N HIS A 301 -7.05 3.88 -57.30
CA HIS A 301 -8.40 3.98 -57.91
C HIS A 301 -9.10 2.81 -58.65
N THR A 302 -9.92 2.07 -57.87
CA THR A 302 -11.41 1.96 -57.92
C THR A 302 -12.24 1.52 -59.15
N PHE A 303 -13.13 0.55 -58.88
CA PHE A 303 -14.56 0.39 -59.29
C PHE A 303 -15.01 -0.04 -60.71
N ALA A 304 -15.73 -1.19 -60.76
CA ALA A 304 -16.91 -1.51 -61.61
C ALA A 304 -17.67 -2.69 -60.92
N ARG A 305 -19.00 -2.70 -60.67
CA ARG A 305 -20.20 -2.78 -61.56
C ARG A 305 -20.37 -4.15 -62.29
N TYR A 306 -21.55 -4.76 -62.48
CA TYR A 306 -22.92 -4.66 -61.88
C TYR A 306 -23.85 -5.77 -62.47
N HIS A 307 -24.86 -6.25 -61.71
CA HIS A 307 -26.16 -6.87 -62.12
C HIS A 307 -26.36 -8.15 -63.00
N GLY A 308 -27.52 -8.80 -62.76
CA GLY A 308 -28.24 -9.80 -63.61
C GLY A 308 -28.30 -11.24 -63.02
N GLN A 309 -29.31 -11.77 -62.31
CA GLN A 309 -30.80 -11.67 -62.22
C GLN A 309 -31.58 -12.65 -63.13
N GLY A 310 -32.40 -13.56 -62.55
CA GLY A 310 -33.62 -14.12 -63.21
C GLY A 310 -33.97 -15.64 -63.05
N GLY A 311 -35.16 -15.94 -62.49
CA GLY A 311 -35.97 -17.20 -62.69
C GLY A 311 -35.62 -18.43 -61.81
N ALA A 312 -36.48 -18.99 -60.92
CA ALA A 312 -37.84 -19.57 -61.03
C ALA A 312 -37.87 -20.99 -61.66
N SER A 313 -38.62 -22.02 -61.20
CA SER A 313 -39.52 -22.19 -60.02
C SER A 313 -40.03 -23.66 -59.90
N ASP A 314 -40.55 -24.04 -58.71
CA ASP A 314 -41.55 -25.10 -58.43
C ASP A 314 -41.12 -26.61 -58.38
N GLY A 315 -41.87 -27.45 -57.62
CA GLY A 315 -41.73 -28.93 -57.65
C GLY A 315 -41.86 -29.75 -56.34
N SER A 316 -43.05 -29.82 -55.74
CA SER A 316 -43.42 -30.61 -54.53
C SER A 316 -43.16 -32.13 -54.55
N LYS A 317 -42.78 -32.75 -53.39
CA LYS A 317 -43.43 -33.97 -52.80
C LYS A 317 -42.89 -34.39 -51.41
N MET A 318 -43.56 -35.38 -50.80
CA MET A 318 -43.71 -35.60 -49.34
C MET A 318 -43.61 -37.08 -48.96
N THR A 319 -42.84 -37.47 -47.94
CA THR A 319 -43.13 -38.65 -47.07
C THR A 319 -42.33 -38.72 -45.75
N THR A 320 -43.10 -38.78 -44.66
CA THR A 320 -42.96 -39.43 -43.33
C THR A 320 -41.73 -40.31 -43.00
N THR A 321 -41.08 -40.06 -41.84
CA THR A 321 -41.08 -40.96 -40.64
C THR A 321 -40.42 -40.34 -39.40
N ASN A 322 -40.82 -40.81 -38.20
CA ASN A 322 -40.33 -40.35 -36.89
C ASN A 322 -39.04 -41.08 -36.47
N GLN A 323 -38.09 -40.38 -35.84
CA GLN A 323 -37.78 -40.48 -34.39
C GLN A 323 -36.55 -39.65 -34.02
N ALA A 324 -36.51 -39.14 -32.78
CA ALA A 324 -35.53 -38.13 -32.34
C ALA A 324 -34.23 -38.75 -31.78
N GLY A 325 -33.10 -38.13 -32.14
CA GLY A 325 -31.77 -38.37 -31.57
C GLY A 325 -30.91 -37.10 -31.64
N CYS A 326 -29.97 -36.93 -30.70
CA CYS A 326 -29.06 -35.78 -30.55
C CYS A 326 -28.28 -35.45 -31.84
N SER A 327 -27.79 -34.23 -32.12
CA SER A 327 -27.57 -32.97 -31.36
C SER A 327 -27.63 -31.77 -32.34
N PRO A 328 -27.44 -30.47 -31.95
CA PRO A 328 -26.07 -29.94 -31.84
C PRO A 328 -25.83 -28.76 -30.88
N THR A 329 -24.55 -28.56 -30.55
CA THR A 329 -23.97 -27.38 -29.92
C THR A 329 -23.95 -26.16 -30.85
N TRP A 330 -24.95 -25.25 -30.80
CA TRP A 330 -24.80 -23.92 -31.43
C TRP A 330 -25.72 -22.79 -30.91
N ARG A 331 -25.78 -22.53 -29.58
CA ARG A 331 -26.49 -21.33 -29.03
C ARG A 331 -25.82 -20.62 -27.85
N ILE A 332 -24.50 -20.70 -27.70
CA ILE A 332 -23.76 -20.03 -26.60
C ILE A 332 -22.81 -18.92 -27.11
N CYS A 333 -22.27 -19.01 -28.33
CA CYS A 333 -21.35 -17.99 -28.87
C CYS A 333 -21.99 -16.63 -29.24
N THR A 334 -23.32 -16.51 -29.24
CA THR A 334 -24.02 -15.26 -29.59
C THR A 334 -24.30 -14.32 -28.41
N ILE A 335 -24.08 -14.75 -27.16
CA ILE A 335 -24.23 -13.88 -25.97
C ILE A 335 -22.88 -13.23 -25.59
N LEU A 336 -21.74 -13.90 -25.82
CA LEU A 336 -20.42 -13.34 -25.52
C LEU A 336 -20.02 -12.14 -26.40
N LEU A 337 -20.56 -12.03 -27.62
CA LEU A 337 -20.25 -10.95 -28.56
C LEU A 337 -21.05 -9.66 -28.37
N LEU A 338 -21.99 -9.63 -27.41
CA LEU A 338 -22.78 -8.44 -27.08
C LEU A 338 -22.27 -7.71 -25.82
N VAL A 339 -21.52 -8.39 -24.95
CA VAL A 339 -20.86 -7.78 -23.77
C VAL A 339 -19.61 -6.98 -24.17
N CYS A 340 -18.85 -7.45 -25.18
CA CYS A 340 -17.65 -6.75 -25.68
C CYS A 340 -17.92 -5.48 -26.51
N LYS A 341 -19.18 -5.02 -26.65
CA LYS A 341 -19.49 -3.73 -27.31
C LYS A 341 -19.89 -2.59 -26.37
N PHE A 342 -20.07 -2.85 -25.07
CA PHE A 342 -20.29 -1.80 -24.06
C PHE A 342 -19.02 -1.37 -23.31
N ALA A 343 -17.89 -2.07 -23.53
CA ALA A 343 -16.57 -1.68 -23.02
C ALA A 343 -15.77 -0.78 -24.00
N ALA A 344 -16.43 -0.15 -24.97
CA ALA A 344 -15.81 0.66 -26.02
C ALA A 344 -16.49 2.03 -26.19
N ALA A 345 -16.79 2.69 -25.06
CA ALA A 345 -17.40 4.02 -25.03
C ALA A 345 -16.89 4.88 -23.86
N ASN A 346 -15.56 4.93 -23.66
CA ASN A 346 -14.91 6.03 -22.91
C ASN A 346 -13.41 6.13 -23.21
N THR A 347 -13.04 6.19 -24.48
CA THR A 347 -11.75 6.74 -24.89
C THR A 347 -11.78 8.26 -24.72
N GLN A 348 -11.57 8.75 -23.50
CA GLN A 348 -11.16 10.14 -23.31
C GLN A 348 -9.77 10.28 -23.92
N THR A 349 -9.63 11.20 -24.86
CA THR A 349 -8.37 11.51 -25.52
C THR A 349 -7.36 12.02 -24.50
N PHE A 350 -6.31 11.24 -24.26
CA PHE A 350 -5.20 11.59 -23.40
C PHE A 350 -4.49 12.82 -24.00
N VAL A 351 -4.66 13.99 -23.38
CA VAL A 351 -3.94 15.21 -23.81
C VAL A 351 -2.55 15.18 -23.18
N VAL A 352 -1.60 14.63 -23.93
CA VAL A 352 -0.18 14.79 -23.61
C VAL A 352 0.19 16.25 -23.87
N SER A 353 0.50 16.99 -22.81
CA SER A 353 0.98 18.36 -22.93
C SER A 353 2.46 18.36 -23.33
N ASN A 354 2.74 18.20 -24.63
CA ASN A 354 4.09 18.32 -25.16
C ASN A 354 4.54 19.79 -25.17
N THR A 355 5.33 20.21 -24.18
CA THR A 355 6.35 21.24 -24.42
C THR A 355 7.44 20.60 -25.27
N VAL A 356 7.41 20.87 -26.58
CA VAL A 356 8.42 20.37 -27.52
C VAL A 356 9.75 21.04 -27.21
N ASP A 357 10.62 20.30 -26.54
CA ASP A 357 12.05 20.51 -26.58
C ASP A 357 12.71 19.14 -26.70
N ASP A 358 13.68 19.03 -27.61
CA ASP A 358 14.15 17.75 -28.18
C ASP A 358 15.19 17.05 -27.27
N GLN A 359 15.28 15.72 -27.40
CA GLN A 359 16.26 14.81 -26.80
C GLN A 359 16.19 14.50 -25.27
N ILE A 360 16.40 13.21 -24.98
CA ILE A 360 16.60 12.55 -23.66
C ILE A 360 15.34 12.49 -22.77
N GLY A 361 15.20 11.39 -22.01
CA GLY A 361 14.00 11.03 -21.25
C GLY A 361 13.59 12.12 -20.26
N LYS A 362 12.31 12.51 -20.32
CA LYS A 362 11.74 13.55 -19.45
C LYS A 362 10.71 12.93 -18.54
N ASP A 363 10.93 13.10 -17.24
CA ASP A 363 9.94 12.75 -16.22
C ASP A 363 8.65 13.50 -16.49
N PHE A 364 7.53 12.85 -16.15
CA PHE A 364 6.22 13.44 -16.35
C PHE A 364 5.40 13.39 -15.06
N PHE A 365 4.63 14.45 -14.86
CA PHE A 365 3.78 14.59 -13.70
C PHE A 365 2.39 14.02 -13.98
N VAL A 366 1.98 13.03 -13.19
CA VAL A 366 0.59 12.54 -13.14
C VAL A 366 -0.09 13.23 -11.95
N GLY A 367 -0.57 14.45 -12.18
CA GLY A 367 -1.05 15.32 -11.09
C GLY A 367 0.14 15.74 -10.20
N PRO A 368 0.09 15.53 -8.86
CA PRO A 368 1.23 15.81 -7.98
C PRO A 368 2.33 14.72 -8.02
N CYS A 369 2.12 13.64 -8.77
CA CYS A 369 2.98 12.47 -8.77
C CYS A 369 4.09 12.58 -9.82
N LEU A 370 5.34 12.66 -9.38
CA LEU A 370 6.50 12.58 -10.27
C LEU A 370 6.73 11.11 -10.68
N VAL A 371 6.55 10.82 -11.97
CA VAL A 371 6.87 9.51 -12.54
C VAL A 371 8.28 9.57 -13.11
N ASN A 372 9.20 8.84 -12.49
CA ASN A 372 10.55 8.69 -13.01
C ASN A 372 10.50 7.83 -14.30
N THR A 373 11.15 8.28 -15.38
CA THR A 373 11.29 7.45 -16.59
C THR A 373 12.66 7.54 -17.24
N ASN A 374 13.41 6.42 -17.19
CA ASN A 374 14.72 6.27 -17.81
C ASN A 374 15.74 7.34 -17.38
N GLN A 375 15.62 7.85 -16.15
CA GLN A 375 16.70 8.65 -15.56
C GLN A 375 17.93 7.78 -15.28
N THR A 376 19.06 8.44 -15.07
CA THR A 376 20.34 7.83 -14.70
C THR A 376 20.93 8.63 -13.55
N CYS A 377 21.42 7.95 -12.52
CA CYS A 377 22.04 8.60 -11.36
C CYS A 377 23.38 9.26 -11.76
N PRO A 378 23.76 10.43 -11.22
CA PRO A 378 23.10 11.17 -10.13
C PRO A 378 21.76 11.80 -10.55
N ASP A 379 20.81 11.79 -9.63
CA ASP A 379 19.48 12.39 -9.75
C ASP A 379 19.31 13.45 -8.66
N GLU A 380 18.74 14.60 -9.00
CA GLU A 380 18.45 15.68 -8.04
C GLU A 380 17.32 15.30 -7.07
N GLU A 381 16.46 14.36 -7.46
CA GLU A 381 15.33 13.87 -6.67
C GLU A 381 15.72 12.74 -5.68
N VAL A 382 16.98 12.27 -5.73
CA VAL A 382 17.56 11.26 -4.82
C VAL A 382 18.88 11.77 -4.24
N THR A 383 18.81 12.35 -3.04
CA THR A 383 19.95 13.00 -2.38
C THR A 383 20.44 12.23 -1.16
N PHE A 384 21.71 12.42 -0.81
CA PHE A 384 22.38 11.70 0.28
C PHE A 384 23.03 12.67 1.25
N PHE A 385 22.83 12.48 2.56
CA PHE A 385 23.36 13.36 3.61
C PHE A 385 24.16 12.57 4.65
N LEU A 386 25.45 12.89 4.77
CA LEU A 386 26.37 12.31 5.74
C LEU A 386 26.29 13.03 7.09
N PHE A 387 26.08 12.25 8.15
CA PHE A 387 26.18 12.63 9.54
C PHE A 387 27.28 11.82 10.22
N THR A 388 28.06 12.50 11.08
CA THR A 388 29.13 11.90 11.88
C THR A 388 29.12 12.54 13.26
N LYS A 389 29.98 12.07 14.18
CA LYS A 389 30.20 12.76 15.47
C LYS A 389 30.73 14.20 15.33
N HIS A 390 31.29 14.58 14.18
CA HIS A 390 31.75 15.94 13.92
C HIS A 390 30.64 16.85 13.38
N ASN A 391 29.56 16.27 12.84
CA ASN A 391 28.39 16.99 12.33
C ASN A 391 27.10 16.20 12.65
N PRO A 392 26.64 16.18 13.92
CA PRO A 392 25.49 15.39 14.33
C PRO A 392 24.14 16.00 13.89
N GLU A 393 24.04 17.32 13.89
CA GLU A 393 22.81 18.06 13.57
C GLU A 393 22.67 18.36 12.08
N GLU A 394 23.73 18.90 11.45
CA GLU A 394 23.71 19.35 10.05
C GLU A 394 24.42 18.33 9.14
N GLY A 395 23.68 17.79 8.17
CA GLY A 395 24.19 16.76 7.25
C GLY A 395 24.99 17.34 6.10
N GLN A 396 26.17 16.76 5.82
CA GLN A 396 26.96 17.10 4.65
C GLN A 396 26.40 16.37 3.43
N GLN A 397 25.91 17.11 2.42
CA GLN A 397 25.40 16.49 1.19
C GLN A 397 26.54 15.77 0.44
N LEU A 398 26.30 14.51 0.09
CA LEU A 398 27.21 13.71 -0.73
C LEU A 398 26.79 13.80 -2.19
N PHE A 399 27.72 14.24 -3.03
CA PHE A 399 27.60 14.21 -4.48
C PHE A 399 28.42 13.02 -4.99
N VAL A 400 27.75 12.09 -5.67
CA VAL A 400 28.35 10.87 -6.20
C VAL A 400 27.96 10.74 -7.67
N ASN A 401 28.98 10.63 -8.53
CA ASN A 401 28.84 10.32 -9.94
C ASN A 401 29.57 8.98 -10.22
N ASP A 402 29.52 8.47 -11.45
CA ASP A 402 30.25 7.24 -11.85
C ASP A 402 31.77 7.34 -11.66
N THR A 403 32.37 8.52 -11.88
CA THR A 403 33.83 8.69 -11.87
C THR A 403 34.37 9.54 -10.70
N SER A 404 33.57 10.46 -10.15
CA SER A 404 33.96 11.35 -9.05
C SER A 404 32.97 11.36 -7.88
N SER A 405 33.41 11.90 -6.74
CA SER A 405 32.56 12.18 -5.57
C SER A 405 33.22 13.20 -4.64
N ASN A 406 32.45 13.96 -3.88
CA ASN A 406 32.99 14.88 -2.84
C ASN A 406 33.39 14.19 -1.52
N LEU A 407 33.37 12.85 -1.42
CA LEU A 407 33.66 12.12 -0.16
C LEU A 407 34.97 12.57 0.52
N ALA A 408 36.03 12.84 -0.24
CA ALA A 408 37.32 13.31 0.29
C ALA A 408 37.26 14.69 0.98
N ASP A 409 36.26 15.51 0.64
CA ASP A 409 36.04 16.85 1.20
C ASP A 409 35.04 16.84 2.38
N THR A 410 34.55 15.66 2.76
CA THR A 410 33.54 15.46 3.82
C THR A 410 34.16 14.81 5.06
N ASN A 411 33.39 14.72 6.15
CA ASN A 411 33.78 14.03 7.38
C ASN A 411 33.78 12.48 7.24
N PHE A 412 33.68 11.93 6.03
CA PHE A 412 33.62 10.49 5.81
C PHE A 412 34.94 9.80 6.17
N ILE A 413 34.88 8.77 7.03
CA ILE A 413 36.06 8.02 7.46
C ILE A 413 35.90 6.56 7.01
N THR A 414 36.60 6.17 5.95
CA THR A 414 36.60 4.81 5.35
C THR A 414 36.73 3.68 6.37
N ALA A 415 37.50 3.87 7.44
CA ALA A 415 37.77 2.86 8.45
C ALA A 415 36.60 2.62 9.43
N LEU A 416 35.58 3.48 9.45
CA LEU A 416 34.40 3.34 10.30
C LEU A 416 33.28 2.57 9.57
N PRO A 417 32.44 1.78 10.30
CA PRO A 417 31.27 1.16 9.69
C PRO A 417 30.28 2.21 9.19
N THR A 418 29.64 1.92 8.05
CA THR A 418 28.70 2.82 7.39
C THR A 418 27.27 2.31 7.55
N LYS A 419 26.40 3.17 8.08
CA LYS A 419 24.95 2.91 8.25
C LYS A 419 24.19 3.79 7.25
N ILE A 420 23.42 3.19 6.35
CA ILE A 420 22.61 3.94 5.37
C ILE A 420 21.14 3.80 5.78
N ILE A 421 20.43 4.92 5.97
CA ILE A 421 19.05 4.96 6.48
C ILE A 421 18.11 5.43 5.37
N VAL A 422 17.13 4.60 4.98
CA VAL A 422 16.20 4.83 3.88
C VAL A 422 14.77 5.01 4.40
N HIS A 423 14.17 6.18 4.15
CA HIS A 423 12.78 6.47 4.50
C HIS A 423 11.77 5.80 3.55
N GLY A 424 10.50 5.79 3.97
CA GLY A 424 9.40 5.17 3.24
C GLY A 424 8.51 6.13 2.45
N TYR A 425 7.31 5.66 2.14
CA TYR A 425 6.26 6.42 1.45
C TYR A 425 5.73 7.59 2.31
N ASN A 426 5.43 8.71 1.65
CA ASN A 426 4.93 9.95 2.25
C ASN A 426 5.77 10.43 3.45
N SER A 427 7.09 10.40 3.26
CA SER A 427 8.12 10.69 4.25
C SER A 427 9.32 11.32 3.56
N ASP A 428 10.21 11.91 4.36
CA ASP A 428 11.52 12.43 3.98
C ASP A 428 12.59 11.92 4.98
N MET A 429 13.83 12.40 4.85
CA MET A 429 14.93 12.05 5.78
C MET A 429 14.77 12.60 7.21
N GLN A 430 13.87 13.57 7.43
CA GLN A 430 13.61 14.22 8.72
C GLN A 430 12.50 13.52 9.52
N LEU A 431 11.99 12.37 9.06
CA LEU A 431 11.07 11.53 9.81
C LEU A 431 11.65 11.23 11.20
N SER A 432 11.02 11.75 12.25
CA SER A 432 11.53 11.77 13.63
C SER A 432 12.07 10.40 14.08
N TYR A 433 11.33 9.33 13.84
CA TYR A 433 11.70 7.98 14.24
C TYR A 433 12.97 7.43 13.54
N LEU A 434 13.32 7.94 12.34
CA LEU A 434 14.57 7.61 11.64
C LEU A 434 15.72 8.55 12.06
N VAL A 435 15.40 9.81 12.37
CA VAL A 435 16.33 10.74 13.03
C VAL A 435 16.76 10.19 14.39
N ASP A 436 15.88 9.52 15.14
CA ASP A 436 16.22 8.82 16.38
C ASP A 436 17.21 7.67 16.14
N VAL A 437 17.04 6.86 15.09
CA VAL A 437 18.01 5.80 14.71
C VAL A 437 19.39 6.40 14.44
N LYS A 438 19.48 7.52 13.71
CA LYS A 438 20.73 8.29 13.53
C LYS A 438 21.31 8.70 14.89
N ASN A 439 20.50 9.32 15.74
CA ASN A 439 20.92 9.86 17.03
C ASN A 439 21.44 8.76 17.99
N GLU A 440 20.82 7.59 18.03
CA GLU A 440 21.26 6.46 18.86
C GLU A 440 22.59 5.87 18.39
N TYR A 441 22.83 5.76 17.08
CA TYR A 441 24.15 5.37 16.57
C TYR A 441 25.24 6.40 16.93
N LEU A 442 24.96 7.71 16.80
CA LEU A 442 25.90 8.78 17.17
C LEU A 442 26.24 8.78 18.66
N LYS A 443 25.28 8.42 19.53
CA LYS A 443 25.52 8.20 20.97
C LYS A 443 26.43 6.98 21.21
N ARG A 444 26.20 5.88 20.49
CA ARG A 444 26.88 4.59 20.69
C ARG A 444 28.37 4.61 20.37
N ALA A 445 28.74 4.95 19.13
CA ALA A 445 30.13 4.91 18.67
C ALA A 445 30.35 5.83 17.46
N SER A 446 31.57 5.88 16.94
CA SER A 446 31.86 6.62 15.71
C SER A 446 31.45 5.79 14.50
N TYR A 447 30.50 6.31 13.72
CA TYR A 447 29.98 5.71 12.48
C TYR A 447 29.91 6.76 11.38
N ASN A 448 29.94 6.33 10.12
CA ASN A 448 29.44 7.14 9.01
C ASN A 448 27.94 6.83 8.89
N ILE A 449 27.06 7.82 9.10
CA ILE A 449 25.61 7.62 8.95
C ILE A 449 25.16 8.42 7.73
N ILE A 450 24.57 7.76 6.75
CA ILE A 450 24.09 8.40 5.52
C ILE A 450 22.56 8.27 5.49
N ALA A 451 21.85 9.40 5.54
CA ALA A 451 20.42 9.41 5.24
C ALA A 451 20.24 9.63 3.74
N ILE A 452 19.35 8.86 3.10
CA ILE A 452 18.88 9.13 1.73
C ILE A 452 17.53 9.85 1.81
N ASP A 453 17.38 10.90 1.01
CA ASP A 453 16.14 11.63 0.82
C ASP A 453 15.69 11.48 -0.64
N TRP A 454 14.51 10.88 -0.80
CA TRP A 454 13.81 10.64 -2.07
C TRP A 454 12.33 11.07 -1.97
N HIS A 455 12.01 12.03 -1.07
CA HIS A 455 10.63 12.39 -0.69
C HIS A 455 9.76 12.84 -1.88
N ARG A 456 10.36 13.43 -2.91
CA ARG A 456 9.69 13.89 -4.14
C ARG A 456 9.13 12.74 -4.96
N LEU A 457 9.89 11.64 -5.04
CA LEU A 457 9.48 10.39 -5.68
C LEU A 457 8.52 9.55 -4.81
N ALA A 458 8.37 9.89 -3.52
CA ALA A 458 7.63 9.11 -2.52
C ALA A 458 6.31 9.73 -2.01
N ILE A 459 5.86 10.89 -2.53
CA ILE A 459 4.77 11.70 -1.95
C ILE A 459 3.36 11.06 -1.99
N ALA A 460 2.52 11.30 -0.97
CA ALA A 460 1.08 10.95 -1.03
C ALA A 460 0.23 11.95 -1.84
N PRO A 461 -0.75 11.48 -2.64
CA PRO A 461 -1.36 10.14 -2.62
C PRO A 461 -0.77 9.12 -3.62
N CYS A 462 0.44 9.32 -4.09
CA CYS A 462 1.00 8.69 -5.29
C CYS A 462 1.54 7.26 -5.11
N TYR A 463 0.94 6.41 -4.26
CA TYR A 463 1.54 5.12 -3.87
C TYR A 463 1.98 4.22 -5.04
N PRO A 464 1.18 3.97 -6.11
CA PRO A 464 1.63 3.13 -7.22
C PRO A 464 2.82 3.73 -7.99
N ILE A 465 2.93 5.05 -8.05
CA ILE A 465 4.05 5.76 -8.66
C ILE A 465 5.28 5.71 -7.76
N ALA A 466 5.11 5.88 -6.45
CA ALA A 466 6.20 5.69 -5.49
C ALA A 466 6.79 4.28 -5.56
N VAL A 467 5.94 3.24 -5.71
CA VAL A 467 6.39 1.86 -5.96
C VAL A 467 7.15 1.74 -7.29
N HIS A 468 6.65 2.35 -8.37
CA HIS A 468 7.34 2.38 -9.66
C HIS A 468 8.71 3.08 -9.60
N ASN A 469 8.90 4.06 -8.71
CA ASN A 469 10.14 4.81 -8.55
C ASN A 469 11.20 4.07 -7.69
N VAL A 470 10.82 3.07 -6.87
CA VAL A 470 11.75 2.34 -5.97
C VAL A 470 12.98 1.74 -6.68
N PRO A 471 12.89 1.13 -7.89
CA PRO A 471 14.05 0.58 -8.59
C PRO A 471 15.13 1.64 -8.87
N HIS A 472 14.73 2.82 -9.37
CA HIS A 472 15.65 3.93 -9.66
C HIS A 472 16.36 4.46 -8.41
N VAL A 473 15.64 4.57 -7.28
CA VAL A 473 16.26 4.91 -5.98
C VAL A 473 17.26 3.82 -5.56
N GLY A 474 16.98 2.55 -5.90
CA GLY A 474 17.91 1.43 -5.74
C GLY A 474 19.16 1.55 -6.61
N ASP A 475 19.02 1.95 -7.87
CA ASP A 475 20.15 2.20 -8.78
C ASP A 475 21.06 3.32 -8.25
N CYS A 476 20.49 4.41 -7.74
CA CYS A 476 21.26 5.51 -7.14
C CYS A 476 21.93 5.09 -5.82
N LEU A 477 21.26 4.26 -5.00
CA LEU A 477 21.86 3.66 -3.82
C LEU A 477 23.02 2.72 -4.19
N ALA A 478 22.92 1.96 -5.30
CA ALA A 478 24.02 1.14 -5.79
C ALA A 478 25.23 1.99 -6.21
N GLN A 479 25.00 3.10 -6.93
CA GLN A 479 26.07 4.05 -7.31
C GLN A 479 26.79 4.63 -6.09
N LEU A 480 26.05 4.99 -5.03
CA LEU A 480 26.64 5.39 -3.74
C LEU A 480 27.48 4.25 -3.13
N VAL A 481 26.94 3.03 -3.06
CA VAL A 481 27.62 1.88 -2.43
C VAL A 481 28.90 1.49 -3.18
N ASP A 482 28.88 1.48 -4.52
CA ASP A 482 30.05 1.27 -5.36
C ASP A 482 31.13 2.32 -5.06
N ARG A 483 30.75 3.61 -5.01
CA ARG A 483 31.69 4.69 -4.66
C ARG A 483 32.29 4.54 -3.26
N LEU A 484 31.49 4.18 -2.26
CA LEU A 484 31.96 3.96 -0.89
C LEU A 484 32.95 2.80 -0.83
N ARG A 485 32.70 1.72 -1.59
CA ARG A 485 33.60 0.57 -1.72
C ARG A 485 34.92 0.94 -2.40
N ASP A 486 34.89 1.77 -3.45
CA ASP A 486 36.09 2.26 -4.13
C ASP A 486 36.97 3.12 -3.21
N TYR A 487 36.35 3.87 -2.29
CA TYR A 487 37.04 4.56 -1.20
C TYR A 487 37.55 3.62 -0.07
N GLY A 488 37.24 2.32 -0.14
CA GLY A 488 37.72 1.27 0.75
C GLY A 488 36.76 0.83 1.85
N ALA A 489 35.49 1.28 1.84
CA ALA A 489 34.50 0.90 2.85
C ALA A 489 34.15 -0.60 2.74
N LYS A 490 34.01 -1.28 3.90
CA LYS A 490 33.81 -2.75 3.97
C LYS A 490 32.57 -3.22 4.73
N ASP A 491 32.19 -2.52 5.79
CA ASP A 491 31.00 -2.82 6.59
C ASP A 491 29.92 -1.79 6.25
N ILE A 492 29.02 -2.18 5.34
CA ILE A 492 27.90 -1.36 4.87
C ILE A 492 26.61 -2.04 5.31
N HIS A 493 25.86 -1.35 6.17
CA HIS A 493 24.56 -1.79 6.68
C HIS A 493 23.49 -0.82 6.21
N VAL A 494 22.56 -1.30 5.38
CA VAL A 494 21.42 -0.51 4.92
C VAL A 494 20.19 -0.82 5.77
N ILE A 495 19.51 0.21 6.26
CA ILE A 495 18.33 0.14 7.14
C ILE A 495 17.20 0.83 6.39
N GLY A 496 16.24 0.06 5.88
CA GLY A 496 15.14 0.59 5.09
C GLY A 496 13.80 0.45 5.82
N PHE A 497 13.02 1.53 5.85
CA PHE A 497 11.70 1.57 6.49
C PHE A 497 10.56 1.58 5.48
N SER A 498 9.51 0.80 5.73
CA SER A 498 8.28 0.78 4.92
C SER A 498 8.59 0.47 3.44
N LEU A 499 8.19 1.33 2.51
CA LEU A 499 8.54 1.24 1.09
C LEU A 499 10.06 1.31 0.85
N GLY A 500 10.78 2.06 1.70
CA GLY A 500 12.24 2.16 1.71
C GLY A 500 12.95 0.86 2.09
N ALA A 501 12.25 -0.13 2.66
CA ALA A 501 12.81 -1.47 2.90
C ALA A 501 13.04 -2.26 1.59
N HIS A 502 12.48 -1.82 0.46
CA HIS A 502 12.66 -2.45 -0.84
C HIS A 502 13.80 -1.86 -1.67
N VAL A 503 14.13 -0.58 -1.48
CA VAL A 503 15.27 0.09 -2.14
C VAL A 503 16.59 -0.71 -2.06
N PRO A 504 16.97 -1.33 -0.91
CA PRO A 504 18.22 -2.08 -0.81
C PRO A 504 18.24 -3.37 -1.64
N ALA A 505 17.06 -3.94 -1.96
CA ALA A 505 16.95 -5.14 -2.79
C ALA A 505 17.29 -4.83 -4.26
N PHE A 506 16.73 -3.72 -4.78
CA PHE A 506 17.08 -3.23 -6.12
C PHE A 506 18.56 -2.84 -6.20
N ALA A 507 19.09 -2.14 -5.21
CA ALA A 507 20.53 -1.85 -5.13
C ALA A 507 21.37 -3.14 -5.12
N ALA A 508 20.97 -4.16 -4.34
CA ALA A 508 21.66 -5.44 -4.29
C ALA A 508 21.64 -6.21 -5.63
N ASN A 509 20.66 -5.98 -6.50
CA ASN A 509 20.64 -6.56 -7.84
C ASN A 509 21.70 -5.95 -8.76
N VAL A 510 21.83 -4.62 -8.74
CA VAL A 510 22.82 -3.87 -9.52
C VAL A 510 24.25 -4.22 -9.07
N LEU A 511 24.45 -4.33 -7.76
CA LEU A 511 25.75 -4.60 -7.14
C LEU A 511 26.30 -6.01 -7.41
N ARG A 512 25.53 -6.94 -8.00
CA ARG A 512 25.97 -8.34 -8.22
C ARG A 512 27.27 -8.39 -9.03
N PRO A 513 28.29 -9.14 -8.60
CA PRO A 513 28.28 -10.19 -7.57
C PRO A 513 28.64 -9.72 -6.14
N TYR A 514 28.88 -8.43 -5.91
CA TYR A 514 29.09 -7.90 -4.56
C TYR A 514 27.78 -8.02 -3.74
N LYS A 515 27.93 -8.19 -2.42
CA LYS A 515 26.81 -8.22 -1.47
C LYS A 515 27.02 -7.19 -0.39
N LEU A 516 25.93 -6.53 0.00
CA LEU A 516 25.88 -5.70 1.19
C LEU A 516 26.15 -6.56 2.44
N THR A 517 26.83 -6.01 3.43
CA THR A 517 27.20 -6.73 4.66
C THR A 517 25.97 -7.03 5.51
N ARG A 518 24.99 -6.10 5.53
CA ARG A 518 23.70 -6.28 6.20
C ARG A 518 22.60 -5.43 5.57
N ILE A 519 21.39 -5.95 5.50
CA ILE A 519 20.17 -5.16 5.32
C ILE A 519 19.25 -5.38 6.53
N THR A 520 18.71 -4.30 7.12
CA THR A 520 17.59 -4.39 8.06
C THR A 520 16.32 -3.83 7.41
N GLY A 521 15.28 -4.64 7.34
CA GLY A 521 13.94 -4.23 6.88
C GLY A 521 13.04 -3.86 8.06
N LEU A 522 12.63 -2.60 8.15
CA LEU A 522 11.74 -2.11 9.20
C LEU A 522 10.31 -2.00 8.65
N ASP A 523 9.47 -2.96 9.02
CA ASP A 523 8.09 -3.20 8.55
C ASP A 523 7.91 -3.03 7.02
N PRO A 524 8.56 -3.89 6.19
CA PRO A 524 8.58 -3.72 4.74
C PRO A 524 7.18 -3.69 4.12
N ALA A 525 6.95 -2.80 3.16
CA ALA A 525 5.62 -2.56 2.61
C ALA A 525 4.99 -3.80 1.95
N MET A 526 3.67 -3.97 2.14
CA MET A 526 2.89 -5.05 1.53
C MET A 526 2.28 -4.70 0.18
N PRO A 527 1.59 -3.54 0.00
CA PRO A 527 0.84 -3.31 -1.23
C PRO A 527 1.77 -3.25 -2.44
N LEU A 528 1.43 -4.02 -3.47
CA LEU A 528 2.20 -4.26 -4.71
C LEU A 528 3.49 -5.11 -4.59
N PHE A 529 3.88 -5.61 -3.41
CA PHE A 529 5.07 -6.48 -3.24
C PHE A 529 4.77 -7.95 -2.88
N ILE A 530 3.49 -8.34 -2.80
CA ILE A 530 3.09 -9.71 -2.39
C ILE A 530 3.46 -10.76 -3.44
N THR A 531 3.15 -10.49 -4.71
CA THR A 531 3.19 -11.47 -5.81
C THR A 531 4.36 -11.26 -6.78
N VAL A 532 5.26 -10.33 -6.47
CA VAL A 532 6.43 -10.01 -7.31
C VAL A 532 7.58 -11.00 -7.06
N ASN A 533 8.53 -11.07 -7.99
CA ASN A 533 9.66 -11.99 -7.90
C ASN A 533 10.62 -11.61 -6.76
N LYS A 534 11.54 -12.52 -6.41
CA LYS A 534 12.57 -12.27 -5.39
C LYS A 534 13.41 -11.04 -5.70
N ASP A 535 13.78 -10.83 -6.97
CA ASP A 535 14.56 -9.66 -7.39
C ASP A 535 13.76 -8.34 -7.35
N GLU A 536 12.44 -8.38 -7.12
CA GLU A 536 11.55 -7.21 -7.12
C GLU A 536 11.05 -6.83 -5.71
N LYS A 537 11.56 -7.49 -4.66
CA LYS A 537 11.22 -7.23 -3.25
C LYS A 537 12.40 -7.58 -2.35
N LEU A 538 12.31 -7.19 -1.08
CA LEU A 538 13.33 -7.58 -0.09
C LEU A 538 13.29 -9.09 0.16
N ASP A 539 14.43 -9.75 -0.04
CA ASP A 539 14.70 -11.17 0.23
C ASP A 539 16.01 -11.37 0.99
N SER A 540 16.12 -12.51 1.68
CA SER A 540 17.36 -13.03 2.26
C SER A 540 18.59 -12.97 1.34
N SER A 541 18.40 -13.06 0.02
CA SER A 541 19.48 -13.16 -0.96
C SER A 541 20.30 -11.89 -1.13
N ASP A 542 19.76 -10.75 -0.70
CA ASP A 542 20.19 -9.41 -1.13
C ASP A 542 21.44 -8.92 -0.37
N ALA A 543 21.76 -9.55 0.76
CA ALA A 543 22.95 -9.28 1.56
C ALA A 543 23.58 -10.57 2.10
N GLU A 544 24.73 -10.45 2.77
CA GLU A 544 25.31 -11.54 3.57
C GLU A 544 24.41 -11.90 4.76
N PHE A 545 23.70 -10.91 5.31
CA PHE A 545 22.71 -11.08 6.38
C PHE A 545 21.56 -10.09 6.20
N VAL A 546 20.33 -10.56 6.42
CA VAL A 546 19.11 -9.75 6.31
C VAL A 546 18.25 -10.02 7.53
N ASP A 547 17.91 -9.01 8.30
CA ASP A 547 17.00 -9.12 9.45
C ASP A 547 15.80 -8.18 9.28
N VAL A 548 14.61 -8.66 9.62
CA VAL A 548 13.36 -7.94 9.35
C VAL A 548 12.54 -7.85 10.62
N LEU A 549 12.00 -6.66 10.90
CA LEU A 549 11.05 -6.41 11.98
C LEU A 549 9.67 -6.22 11.35
N HIS A 550 8.70 -7.03 11.77
CA HIS A 550 7.29 -6.91 11.39
C HIS A 550 6.50 -6.33 12.56
N THR A 551 5.77 -5.24 12.33
CA THR A 551 4.99 -4.53 13.37
C THR A 551 3.57 -4.18 12.93
N ASN A 552 3.28 -4.02 11.63
CA ASN A 552 1.95 -3.71 11.10
C ASN A 552 1.56 -4.63 9.92
N ALA A 553 1.85 -5.92 10.05
CA ALA A 553 1.57 -6.93 9.04
C ALA A 553 0.07 -7.01 8.68
N PHE A 554 -0.23 -7.30 7.41
CA PHE A 554 -1.55 -7.29 6.78
C PHE A 554 -2.17 -5.92 6.49
N ILE A 555 -1.56 -4.82 6.94
CA ILE A 555 -2.14 -3.47 6.78
C ILE A 555 -1.20 -2.58 5.95
N GLN A 556 -0.01 -2.30 6.48
CA GLN A 556 1.05 -1.60 5.74
C GLN A 556 2.26 -2.51 5.53
N GLY A 557 2.66 -3.28 6.55
CA GLY A 557 3.73 -4.27 6.48
C GLY A 557 3.30 -5.61 5.85
N LYS A 558 4.23 -6.33 5.21
CA LYS A 558 4.00 -7.71 4.74
C LYS A 558 4.15 -8.73 5.87
N ILE A 559 3.42 -9.86 5.77
CA ILE A 559 3.54 -10.99 6.70
C ILE A 559 4.57 -12.04 6.24
N GLU A 560 4.92 -12.04 4.94
CA GLU A 560 5.85 -13.00 4.33
C GLU A 560 7.27 -12.84 4.92
N PRO A 561 7.91 -13.92 5.41
CA PRO A 561 9.31 -13.89 5.81
C PRO A 561 10.18 -13.41 4.64
N SER A 562 11.02 -12.44 4.93
CA SER A 562 11.77 -11.65 3.95
C SER A 562 13.26 -11.56 4.28
N GLY A 563 13.64 -11.93 5.52
CA GLY A 563 15.01 -11.95 5.97
C GLY A 563 15.66 -13.32 5.93
N HIS A 564 16.91 -13.32 6.35
CA HIS A 564 17.52 -14.50 6.96
C HIS A 564 16.86 -14.80 8.33
N ILE A 565 16.47 -13.78 9.08
CA ILE A 565 15.71 -13.86 10.32
C ILE A 565 14.60 -12.79 10.32
N ASP A 566 13.41 -13.16 10.79
CA ASP A 566 12.23 -12.30 10.80
C ASP A 566 11.63 -12.25 12.22
N PHE A 567 11.55 -11.05 12.80
CA PHE A 567 11.05 -10.78 14.14
C PHE A 567 9.64 -10.19 14.08
N TYR A 568 8.66 -10.92 14.61
CA TYR A 568 7.25 -10.52 14.65
C TYR A 568 6.94 -9.95 16.02
N MET A 569 7.01 -8.63 16.12
CA MET A 569 6.89 -7.87 17.36
C MET A 569 5.45 -7.93 17.86
N ASN A 570 5.23 -8.49 19.04
CA ASN A 570 3.91 -8.72 19.63
C ASN A 570 2.96 -9.51 18.71
N GLY A 571 3.51 -10.40 17.87
CA GLY A 571 2.77 -11.14 16.84
C GLY A 571 2.76 -10.48 15.46
N GLY A 572 3.33 -9.29 15.34
CA GLY A 572 3.63 -8.59 14.09
C GLY A 572 2.50 -7.75 13.49
N VAL A 573 1.32 -7.68 14.13
CA VAL A 573 0.12 -7.00 13.59
C VAL A 573 -0.30 -5.78 14.41
N ASN A 574 -0.33 -5.89 15.73
CA ASN A 574 -0.77 -4.82 16.64
C ASN A 574 0.27 -4.61 17.72
N GLN A 575 0.65 -3.36 17.95
CA GLN A 575 1.67 -3.00 18.93
C GLN A 575 1.03 -2.40 20.19
N PRO A 576 1.48 -2.80 21.39
CA PRO A 576 1.01 -2.22 22.65
C PRO A 576 1.11 -0.68 22.66
N GLY A 577 0.08 -0.03 23.22
CA GLY A 577 -0.08 1.43 23.26
C GLY A 577 -0.67 2.07 21.99
N CYS A 578 -0.61 1.42 20.82
CA CYS A 578 -1.05 2.07 19.57
C CYS A 578 -2.58 2.25 19.44
N TRP A 579 -3.39 1.45 20.14
CA TRP A 579 -4.85 1.58 20.14
C TRP A 579 -5.38 2.66 21.11
N GLU A 580 -4.51 3.30 21.88
CA GLU A 580 -4.86 4.42 22.77
C GLU A 580 -4.85 5.78 22.03
N HIS A 581 -4.43 5.78 20.76
CA HIS A 581 -4.24 6.97 19.94
C HIS A 581 -5.03 6.89 18.61
N GLY A 582 -5.39 8.05 18.05
CA GLY A 582 -6.32 8.15 16.93
C GLY A 582 -5.83 7.64 15.56
N ASN A 583 -4.57 7.22 15.43
CA ASN A 583 -4.03 6.59 14.22
C ASN A 583 -3.29 5.29 14.59
N PRO A 584 -4.03 4.20 14.89
CA PRO A 584 -3.42 2.95 15.34
C PRO A 584 -2.55 2.29 14.26
N PHE A 585 -2.91 2.44 12.98
CA PHE A 585 -2.18 1.83 11.87
C PHE A 585 -0.82 2.50 11.64
N GLY A 586 -0.79 3.84 11.57
CA GLY A 586 0.47 4.59 11.49
C GLY A 586 1.37 4.35 12.70
N CYS A 587 0.80 4.28 13.91
CA CYS A 587 1.54 3.91 15.12
C CYS A 587 2.15 2.51 15.02
N ASN A 588 1.35 1.48 14.69
CA ASN A 588 1.85 0.10 14.50
C ASN A 588 3.00 0.05 13.48
N HIS A 589 2.94 0.86 12.42
CA HIS A 589 3.96 0.90 11.37
C HIS A 589 5.26 1.56 11.87
N HIS A 590 5.16 2.72 12.53
CA HIS A 590 6.32 3.46 13.05
C HIS A 590 7.02 2.74 14.22
N ARG A 591 6.32 1.83 14.93
CA ARG A 591 6.92 1.03 16.00
C ARG A 591 8.16 0.23 15.57
N ALA A 592 8.30 -0.15 14.29
CA ALA A 592 9.50 -0.84 13.83
C ALA A 592 10.77 0.01 13.94
N THR A 593 10.68 1.31 13.64
CA THR A 593 11.81 2.24 13.76
C THR A 593 12.05 2.61 15.23
N GLU A 594 11.01 2.77 16.05
CA GLU A 594 11.15 2.97 17.50
C GLU A 594 11.86 1.79 18.20
N TYR A 595 11.41 0.55 17.96
CA TYR A 595 12.02 -0.64 18.57
C TYR A 595 13.47 -0.84 18.09
N PHE A 596 13.74 -0.60 16.79
CA PHE A 596 15.10 -0.68 16.27
C PHE A 596 16.00 0.41 16.87
N SER A 597 15.52 1.64 16.97
CA SER A 597 16.24 2.76 17.60
C SER A 597 16.62 2.43 19.05
N GLU A 598 15.65 2.00 19.87
CA GLU A 598 15.91 1.59 21.26
C GLU A 598 16.89 0.40 21.33
N SER A 599 16.84 -0.54 20.38
CA SER A 599 17.73 -1.70 20.35
C SER A 599 19.21 -1.35 20.26
N ILE A 600 19.57 -0.19 19.69
CA ILE A 600 20.96 0.22 19.49
C ILE A 600 21.68 0.45 20.83
N ASN A 601 20.99 0.95 21.86
CA ASN A 601 21.60 1.25 23.17
C ASN A 601 20.88 0.58 24.36
N SER A 602 19.91 -0.33 24.10
CA SER A 602 19.18 -1.04 25.15
C SER A 602 20.09 -1.98 25.95
N LYS A 603 20.17 -1.75 27.26
CA LYS A 603 20.92 -2.60 28.21
C LYS A 603 20.22 -3.92 28.55
N VAL A 604 18.89 -3.97 28.40
CA VAL A 604 18.08 -5.16 28.69
C VAL A 604 17.85 -6.00 27.44
N GLY A 605 17.71 -5.34 26.28
CA GLY A 605 17.56 -5.98 24.99
C GLY A 605 16.13 -6.48 24.69
N PHE A 606 15.85 -6.63 23.39
CA PHE A 606 14.60 -7.20 22.88
C PHE A 606 14.80 -8.70 22.59
N TRP A 607 14.42 -9.57 23.51
CA TRP A 607 14.67 -11.00 23.38
C TRP A 607 13.50 -11.75 22.75
N GLY A 608 13.75 -12.34 21.59
CA GLY A 608 12.79 -13.19 20.88
C GLY A 608 13.05 -14.68 21.03
N TRP A 609 12.02 -15.49 20.77
CA TRP A 609 12.10 -16.95 20.72
C TRP A 609 11.63 -17.50 19.36
N PRO A 610 12.18 -18.63 18.90
CA PRO A 610 11.83 -19.19 17.60
C PRO A 610 10.42 -19.78 17.63
N CYS A 611 9.63 -19.55 16.59
CA CYS A 611 8.31 -20.15 16.39
C CYS A 611 8.27 -20.82 15.00
N PRO A 612 7.62 -21.99 14.79
CA PRO A 612 7.65 -22.69 13.49
C PRO A 612 7.07 -21.91 12.30
N GLY A 613 6.34 -20.82 12.56
CA GLY A 613 5.78 -19.91 11.57
C GLY A 613 4.44 -19.33 12.02
N PHE A 614 3.88 -18.44 11.20
CA PHE A 614 2.70 -17.66 11.57
C PHE A 614 1.46 -18.52 11.91
N VAL A 615 1.26 -19.67 11.24
CA VAL A 615 0.15 -20.59 11.55
C VAL A 615 0.28 -21.19 12.96
N ALA A 616 1.50 -21.53 13.41
CA ALA A 616 1.73 -22.05 14.75
C ALA A 616 1.51 -20.96 15.82
N TYR A 617 1.86 -19.71 15.51
CA TYR A 617 1.56 -18.56 16.35
C TYR A 617 0.04 -18.36 16.52
N LEU A 618 -0.73 -18.34 15.44
CA LEU A 618 -2.20 -18.19 15.48
C LEU A 618 -2.91 -19.31 16.26
N LEU A 619 -2.33 -20.51 16.29
CA LEU A 619 -2.84 -21.65 17.08
C LEU A 619 -2.41 -21.63 18.56
N GLY A 620 -1.67 -20.60 19.01
CA GLY A 620 -1.13 -20.50 20.37
C GLY A 620 0.02 -21.47 20.67
N LEU A 621 0.60 -22.11 19.64
CA LEU A 621 1.59 -23.20 19.79
C LEU A 621 3.05 -22.70 19.87
N CYS A 622 3.26 -21.42 20.19
CA CYS A 622 4.58 -20.80 20.25
C CYS A 622 4.90 -20.16 21.62
N PRO A 623 4.96 -20.95 22.71
CA PRO A 623 5.39 -20.46 24.01
C PRO A 623 6.86 -19.99 23.98
N PRO A 624 7.27 -19.07 24.88
CA PRO A 624 8.65 -18.63 25.01
C PRO A 624 9.60 -19.81 25.26
N ARG A 625 10.67 -19.89 24.47
CA ARG A 625 11.63 -21.01 24.51
C ARG A 625 13.02 -20.62 24.05
N PHE A 626 14.02 -21.35 24.53
CA PHE A 626 15.40 -21.21 24.08
C PHE A 626 15.61 -21.86 22.69
N PRO A 627 16.59 -21.40 21.89
CA PRO A 627 17.49 -20.27 22.15
C PRO A 627 16.78 -18.92 22.09
N ALA A 628 17.02 -18.07 23.09
CA ALA A 628 16.61 -16.68 23.04
C ALA A 628 17.57 -15.91 22.13
N VAL A 629 17.03 -15.10 21.22
CA VAL A 629 17.82 -14.33 20.23
C VAL A 629 17.49 -12.86 20.39
N LEU A 630 18.53 -12.04 20.53
CA LEU A 630 18.40 -10.58 20.60
C LEU A 630 17.99 -10.03 19.22
N MET A 631 16.92 -9.25 19.20
CA MET A 631 16.46 -8.47 18.04
C MET A 631 17.19 -7.12 18.00
N GLY A 632 17.48 -6.62 16.79
CA GLY A 632 17.97 -5.25 16.57
C GLY A 632 19.43 -5.16 16.16
N GLU A 633 20.11 -4.07 16.47
CA GLU A 633 21.50 -3.83 16.03
C GLU A 633 22.45 -4.99 16.40
N ASP A 634 22.37 -5.52 17.63
CA ASP A 634 23.25 -6.58 18.14
C ASP A 634 22.74 -8.02 17.87
N VAL A 635 21.85 -8.20 16.88
CA VAL A 635 21.38 -9.53 16.48
C VAL A 635 22.53 -10.45 16.06
N ASN A 636 22.54 -11.67 16.60
CA ASN A 636 23.53 -12.68 16.24
C ASN A 636 23.22 -13.22 14.83
N ARG A 637 24.04 -12.79 13.86
CA ARG A 637 23.92 -13.06 12.41
C ARG A 637 23.98 -14.54 12.00
N LYS A 638 24.08 -15.49 12.94
CA LYS A 638 24.00 -16.95 12.70
C LYS A 638 22.57 -17.50 12.75
N TYR A 639 21.65 -16.85 13.47
CA TYR A 639 20.28 -17.36 13.60
C TYR A 639 19.46 -17.12 12.33
N ARG A 640 18.47 -17.99 12.12
CA ARG A 640 17.60 -17.99 10.93
C ARG A 640 16.16 -18.31 11.30
N GLY A 641 15.21 -17.81 10.50
CA GLY A 641 13.77 -18.15 10.59
C GLY A 641 12.91 -17.16 11.37
N PHE A 642 11.73 -17.62 11.77
CA PHE A 642 10.65 -16.82 12.36
C PHE A 642 10.77 -16.75 13.90
N TYR A 643 10.82 -15.54 14.46
CA TYR A 643 10.92 -15.27 15.90
C TYR A 643 9.77 -14.36 16.38
N LEU A 644 9.29 -14.62 17.59
CA LEU A 644 8.34 -13.76 18.30
C LEU A 644 9.08 -12.96 19.37
N VAL A 645 8.74 -11.69 19.53
CA VAL A 645 9.29 -10.79 20.55
C VAL A 645 8.14 -10.11 21.28
N LYS A 646 8.23 -9.91 22.61
CA LYS A 646 7.28 -9.10 23.38
C LYS A 646 7.89 -7.75 23.75
N THR A 647 7.04 -6.72 23.86
CA THR A 647 7.44 -5.36 24.29
C THR A 647 6.35 -4.73 25.16
N LYS A 648 6.75 -3.70 25.92
CA LYS A 648 5.82 -2.83 26.64
C LYS A 648 5.04 -1.90 25.70
N ALA A 649 4.04 -1.22 26.24
CA ALA A 649 3.22 -0.20 25.55
C ALA A 649 3.87 1.18 25.43
N HIS A 650 4.86 1.50 26.26
CA HIS A 650 5.55 2.79 26.29
C HIS A 650 7.06 2.58 26.45
N SER A 651 7.85 3.55 25.96
CA SER A 651 9.31 3.51 26.07
C SER A 651 9.78 3.64 27.53
N PRO A 652 10.81 2.90 27.99
CA PRO A 652 11.57 1.89 27.25
C PRO A 652 10.78 0.61 27.01
N TYR A 653 10.60 0.28 25.73
CA TYR A 653 9.76 -0.80 25.21
C TYR A 653 10.35 -2.18 25.51
N ALA A 654 11.68 -2.28 25.64
CA ALA A 654 12.37 -3.54 25.89
C ALA A 654 12.02 -4.11 27.28
N GLU A 655 11.59 -5.37 27.31
CA GLU A 655 11.27 -6.11 28.55
C GLU A 655 12.49 -6.82 29.14
N GLY A 656 13.54 -7.04 28.36
CA GLY A 656 14.65 -7.90 28.73
C GLY A 656 14.40 -9.37 28.38
N MET A 657 15.10 -10.27 29.05
CA MET A 657 15.03 -11.69 28.79
C MET A 657 13.79 -12.31 29.45
N PHE A 658 12.92 -12.95 28.67
CA PHE A 658 11.75 -13.66 29.19
C PHE A 658 12.16 -14.80 30.14
N THR A 659 11.39 -15.03 31.20
CA THR A 659 11.52 -16.27 31.97
C THR A 659 10.55 -17.33 31.44
N VAL A 660 10.85 -18.60 31.68
CA VAL A 660 9.94 -19.70 31.29
C VAL A 660 8.76 -19.80 32.28
N GLU A 661 8.87 -19.18 33.46
CA GLU A 661 7.90 -19.21 34.55
C GLU A 661 6.77 -18.20 34.35
N ASP A 662 7.02 -17.09 33.64
CA ASP A 662 6.04 -16.04 33.30
C ASP A 662 4.77 -16.58 32.60
N PHE A 663 4.85 -17.76 31.97
CA PHE A 663 3.73 -18.38 31.26
C PHE A 663 2.76 -19.14 32.17
N TYR A 664 3.21 -19.65 33.33
CA TYR A 664 2.33 -20.39 34.25
C TYR A 664 1.33 -19.48 34.97
N GLN A 665 1.65 -18.19 35.16
CA GLN A 665 0.72 -17.24 35.76
C GLN A 665 -0.36 -16.74 34.78
N GLN A 666 -0.09 -16.64 33.48
CA GLN A 666 -1.08 -16.15 32.51
C GLN A 666 -2.23 -17.14 32.27
N ASN A 667 -1.98 -18.45 32.35
CA ASN A 667 -3.02 -19.49 32.23
C ASN A 667 -3.86 -19.72 33.51
N LEU A 668 -3.65 -18.93 34.57
CA LEU A 668 -4.45 -18.98 35.81
C LEU A 668 -5.47 -17.84 35.92
N TYR A 669 -5.47 -16.90 34.96
CA TYR A 669 -6.33 -15.72 34.94
C TYR A 669 -7.12 -15.54 33.62
N GLN A 670 -7.20 -16.59 32.80
CA GLN A 670 -8.17 -16.75 31.70
C GLN A 670 -9.14 -17.88 32.02
#